data_AF-A0A6I6LXB5-F1
#
_entry.id   AF-A0A6I6LXB5-F1
#
_cell.length_a   1.000
_cell.length_b   1.000
_cell.length_c   1.000
_cell.angle_alpha   90.00
_cell.angle_beta   90.00
_cell.angle_gamma   90.00
#
_symmetry.space_group_name_H-M   'P 1'
#
loop_
_entity.id
_entity.type
_entity.pdbx_description
1 polymer ?
#
loop_
_entity_poly.entity_id
_entity_poly.type
_entity_poly.pdbx_seq_one_letter_code
_entity_poly.pdbx_strand_id
1 'polypeptide(L)'
;MNSREQLEHRANTQIITLSEVTHEFAEPERLRLQLSPREMKKPFDIGSFAYVIRGENENVWDDRGTPVVIESFVESRRELVVRLLESLVGLRESSVRARLRIIEYFIDWLNAQGYREVFASAPQAQEAYRNYTAHLNNQIAHQAWKPRSAQNYQRNASIVIGLLYPEGSHHIVAGAVRIIAEKGSEAASSANVEVYRDVCLAIARQCSAYVLNNQPYPFVVSIRDYKVVGFPSNHGWVGPFKESPYAYNAGERRIATVEEWRAASNKKGRTRIYKSEGVRDLAAAKANLDAANEDERHWHRLQVAGLAAKAYANLFLMITGATPTELDQFSYTDALEVEKSPIKKELSAVKFRAGGKATLYNIGRDTGLPLLKEYLKLRKWILNGATHEGLFFTMPATSERIITNSEFSYFKTTEMMAGFFRSISGTFLDPKVRILSARKMRKHKSLGMHTAGVSPSTVAANLNHSEAVNLSTYSEATPEQQVAEFGQFWRAMHNAAQVVRERSQRAAKSEIATATGHCNGFSQPIPVRAFGTVAIEPNCRSQYGCLYCEHYICHSDEEDLHKIVSLQYVINAVRKAAPDVAHAEALYKELSIRIEFILEALGERSDAAKQLVEAIKTKVFEYGELTPFWEERLSRYEKMGVVF
;
A
#
# COMPACT_ATOMS: atom_id res chain seq x y z
N MET A 1 -41.65 -12.21 -20.68
CA MET A 1 -42.02 -10.81 -21.02
C MET A 1 -41.37 -10.48 -22.35
N ASN A 2 -42.20 -10.29 -23.37
CA ASN A 2 -41.81 -10.08 -24.76
C ASN A 2 -42.03 -8.59 -25.09
N SER A 3 -40.95 -7.82 -25.03
CA SER A 3 -40.70 -6.63 -25.85
C SER A 3 -39.19 -6.47 -25.85
N ARG A 4 -38.53 -6.61 -27.01
CA ARG A 4 -37.13 -6.17 -27.14
C ARG A 4 -37.18 -4.66 -26.98
N GLU A 5 -36.88 -4.17 -25.78
CA GLU A 5 -36.73 -2.74 -25.55
C GLU A 5 -35.60 -2.25 -26.46
N GLN A 6 -35.96 -1.39 -27.42
CA GLN A 6 -35.02 -0.90 -28.42
C GLN A 6 -34.14 0.16 -27.76
N LEU A 7 -32.85 -0.14 -27.64
CA LEU A 7 -31.85 0.81 -27.16
C LEU A 7 -31.53 1.82 -28.27
N GLU A 8 -31.62 3.11 -27.95
CA GLU A 8 -31.43 4.21 -28.89
C GLU A 8 -30.49 5.28 -28.31
N HIS A 9 -29.75 5.97 -29.18
CA HIS A 9 -28.98 7.15 -28.78
C HIS A 9 -29.89 8.38 -28.76
N ARG A 10 -29.83 9.16 -27.68
CA ARG A 10 -30.61 10.40 -27.55
C ARG A 10 -30.23 11.40 -28.64
N ALA A 11 -31.21 11.94 -29.34
CA ALA A 11 -31.01 13.04 -30.26
C ALA A 11 -30.70 14.35 -29.50
N ASN A 12 -29.94 15.24 -30.13
CA ASN A 12 -29.67 16.61 -29.65
C ASN A 12 -29.00 16.70 -28.27
N THR A 13 -28.11 15.77 -27.91
CA THR A 13 -27.31 15.90 -26.68
C THR A 13 -26.37 17.11 -26.76
N GLN A 14 -26.25 17.86 -25.67
CA GLN A 14 -25.35 19.01 -25.56
C GLN A 14 -24.08 18.62 -24.80
N ILE A 15 -22.91 18.96 -25.37
CA ILE A 15 -21.62 18.79 -24.68
C ILE A 15 -21.32 20.07 -23.90
N ILE A 16 -21.00 19.91 -22.62
CA ILE A 16 -20.61 20.99 -21.71
C ILE A 16 -19.25 20.71 -21.08
N THR A 17 -18.58 21.75 -20.62
CA THR A 17 -17.33 21.72 -19.88
C THR A 17 -17.55 22.01 -18.40
N LEU A 18 -16.55 21.75 -17.55
CA LEU A 18 -16.66 22.05 -16.11
C LEU A 18 -16.88 23.54 -15.80
N SER A 19 -16.44 24.45 -16.67
CA SER A 19 -16.68 25.90 -16.52
C SER A 19 -18.14 26.29 -16.81
N GLU A 20 -18.87 25.48 -17.57
CA GLU A 20 -20.26 25.75 -17.97
C GLU A 20 -21.26 25.09 -17.02
N VAL A 21 -20.79 24.30 -16.06
CA VAL A 21 -21.62 23.58 -15.07
C VAL A 21 -22.54 24.51 -14.26
N THR A 22 -22.14 25.76 -14.05
CA THR A 22 -22.92 26.75 -13.28
C THR A 22 -24.04 27.41 -14.09
N HIS A 23 -24.19 27.09 -15.37
CA HIS A 23 -25.31 27.57 -16.17
C HIS A 23 -26.60 26.79 -15.84
N GLU A 24 -27.75 27.44 -15.99
CA GLU A 24 -29.05 26.76 -15.89
C GLU A 24 -29.33 25.99 -17.19
N PHE A 25 -29.70 24.71 -17.06
CA PHE A 25 -30.02 23.85 -18.19
C PHE A 25 -31.47 23.36 -18.06
N ALA A 26 -32.30 23.66 -19.05
CA ALA A 26 -33.72 23.26 -19.07
C ALA A 26 -33.93 21.75 -19.28
N GLU A 27 -33.01 21.09 -20.00
CA GLU A 27 -33.06 19.65 -20.33
C GLU A 27 -31.78 18.93 -19.86
N PRO A 28 -31.54 18.81 -18.55
CA PRO A 28 -30.31 18.23 -18.01
C PRO A 28 -30.08 16.77 -18.43
N GLU A 29 -31.14 16.03 -18.78
CA GLU A 29 -31.09 14.69 -19.33
C GLU A 29 -30.42 14.60 -20.71
N ARG A 30 -30.18 15.73 -21.38
CA ARG A 30 -29.46 15.80 -22.67
C ARG A 30 -27.98 16.16 -22.53
N LEU A 31 -27.48 16.37 -21.31
CA LEU A 31 -26.13 16.87 -21.08
C LEU A 31 -25.06 15.77 -21.10
N ARG A 32 -23.90 16.12 -21.65
CA ARG A 32 -22.68 15.30 -21.65
C ARG A 32 -21.50 16.16 -21.22
N LEU A 33 -20.76 15.71 -20.21
CA LEU A 33 -19.66 16.47 -19.62
C LEU A 33 -18.32 16.09 -20.28
N GLN A 34 -17.70 17.04 -20.97
CA GLN A 34 -16.34 16.93 -21.50
C GLN A 34 -15.32 17.37 -20.44
N LEU A 35 -14.38 16.48 -20.15
CA LEU A 35 -13.15 16.80 -19.40
C LEU A 35 -12.00 17.03 -20.38
N SER A 36 -10.82 17.43 -19.90
CA SER A 36 -9.67 17.56 -20.80
C SER A 36 -9.37 16.24 -21.53
N PRO A 37 -8.84 16.28 -22.76
CA PRO A 37 -8.45 15.09 -23.52
C PRO A 37 -7.45 14.18 -22.79
N ARG A 38 -6.76 14.71 -21.77
CA ARG A 38 -5.85 13.98 -20.89
C ARG A 38 -6.59 13.04 -19.94
N GLU A 39 -7.77 13.43 -19.47
CA GLU A 39 -8.58 12.64 -18.54
C GLU A 39 -9.61 11.77 -19.25
N MET A 40 -10.34 12.33 -20.22
CA MET A 40 -11.33 11.60 -21.00
C MET A 40 -11.30 12.03 -22.45
N LYS A 41 -11.10 11.06 -23.36
CA LYS A 41 -11.15 11.32 -24.80
C LYS A 41 -12.55 11.66 -25.30
N LYS A 42 -13.58 11.11 -24.65
CA LYS A 42 -14.99 11.34 -24.99
C LYS A 42 -15.75 11.97 -23.82
N PRO A 43 -16.82 12.75 -24.08
CA PRO A 43 -17.67 13.27 -23.03
C PRO A 43 -18.30 12.15 -22.18
N PHE A 44 -18.33 12.34 -20.86
CA PHE A 44 -19.08 11.50 -19.95
C PHE A 44 -20.58 11.83 -20.06
N ASP A 45 -21.41 10.84 -20.31
CA ASP A 45 -22.84 11.05 -20.56
C ASP A 45 -23.66 11.07 -19.27
N ILE A 46 -23.56 12.18 -18.53
CA ILE A 46 -24.22 12.36 -17.24
C ILE A 46 -25.75 12.44 -17.36
N GLY A 47 -26.28 12.99 -18.46
CA GLY A 47 -27.71 13.05 -18.72
C GLY A 47 -28.35 11.66 -18.81
N SER A 48 -27.57 10.62 -19.16
CA SER A 48 -28.07 9.24 -19.21
C SER A 48 -28.57 8.71 -17.85
N PHE A 49 -28.20 9.35 -16.74
CA PHE A 49 -28.70 8.97 -15.41
C PHE A 49 -30.20 9.25 -15.22
N ALA A 50 -30.81 10.08 -16.07
CA ALA A 50 -32.24 10.32 -16.07
C ALA A 50 -33.08 9.14 -16.60
N TYR A 51 -32.43 8.06 -17.07
CA TYR A 51 -33.07 6.89 -17.67
C TYR A 51 -32.82 5.64 -16.81
N VAL A 52 -33.84 4.79 -16.69
CA VAL A 52 -33.74 3.53 -15.93
C VAL A 52 -33.00 2.46 -16.74
N ILE A 53 -33.28 2.38 -18.04
CA ILE A 53 -32.77 1.32 -18.90
C ILE A 53 -31.68 1.90 -19.79
N ARG A 54 -30.44 1.58 -19.44
CA ARG A 54 -29.20 2.07 -20.06
C ARG A 54 -28.45 0.88 -20.67
N GLY A 55 -27.93 1.05 -21.88
CA GLY A 55 -27.10 0.07 -22.57
C GLY A 55 -25.63 0.44 -22.55
N GLU A 56 -24.81 -0.43 -23.14
CA GLU A 56 -23.40 -0.17 -23.38
C GLU A 56 -23.17 0.34 -24.80
N ASN A 57 -22.16 1.18 -24.97
CA ASN A 57 -21.72 1.60 -26.30
C ASN A 57 -21.07 0.43 -27.04
N GLU A 58 -21.21 0.38 -28.37
CA GLU A 58 -20.69 -0.70 -29.21
C GLU A 58 -19.18 -0.91 -29.05
N ASN A 59 -18.43 0.18 -28.84
CA ASN A 59 -17.01 0.13 -28.55
C ASN A 59 -16.53 1.38 -27.77
N VAL A 60 -15.27 1.35 -27.37
CA VAL A 60 -14.65 2.42 -26.57
C VAL A 60 -14.58 3.79 -27.28
N TRP A 61 -14.59 3.81 -28.62
CA TRP A 61 -14.48 4.99 -29.47
C TRP A 61 -15.83 5.63 -29.82
N ASP A 62 -16.94 4.94 -29.57
CA ASP A 62 -18.27 5.46 -29.79
C ASP A 62 -18.54 6.65 -28.85
N ASP A 63 -18.76 7.81 -29.46
CA ASP A 63 -18.96 9.10 -28.82
C ASP A 63 -20.39 9.62 -29.00
N ARG A 64 -21.36 8.78 -29.41
CA ARG A 64 -22.77 9.17 -29.54
C ARG A 64 -23.49 9.32 -28.20
N GLY A 65 -22.85 8.88 -27.11
CA GLY A 65 -23.43 8.88 -25.76
C GLY A 65 -24.07 7.53 -25.42
N THR A 66 -24.37 7.32 -24.14
CA THR A 66 -24.92 6.06 -23.63
C THR A 66 -26.28 5.78 -24.28
N PRO A 67 -26.46 4.63 -24.95
CA PRO A 67 -27.76 4.26 -25.51
C PRO A 67 -28.75 3.95 -24.37
N VAL A 68 -30.00 4.34 -24.54
CA VAL A 68 -31.06 4.21 -23.53
C VAL A 68 -32.37 3.79 -24.19
N VAL A 69 -33.30 3.26 -23.41
CA VAL A 69 -34.70 3.12 -23.85
C VAL A 69 -35.39 4.46 -23.57
N ILE A 70 -35.87 5.15 -24.61
CA ILE A 70 -36.39 6.53 -24.49
C ILE A 70 -37.57 6.60 -23.51
N GLU A 71 -38.43 5.59 -23.51
CA GLU A 71 -39.60 5.46 -22.63
C GLU A 71 -39.21 5.20 -21.17
N SER A 72 -37.95 4.83 -20.90
CA SER A 72 -37.44 4.63 -19.54
C SER A 72 -37.01 5.93 -18.86
N PHE A 73 -37.29 7.09 -19.48
CA PHE A 73 -37.07 8.41 -18.91
C PHE A 73 -37.87 8.61 -17.62
N VAL A 74 -37.22 9.21 -16.61
CA VAL A 74 -37.83 9.54 -15.33
C VAL A 74 -37.51 10.99 -14.99
N GLU A 75 -38.52 11.85 -15.10
CA GLU A 75 -38.37 13.30 -14.94
C GLU A 75 -37.78 13.71 -13.58
N SER A 76 -38.15 13.03 -12.49
CA SER A 76 -37.62 13.32 -11.15
C SER A 76 -36.10 13.10 -11.03
N ARG A 77 -35.48 12.32 -11.93
CA ARG A 77 -34.03 12.12 -11.95
C ARG A 77 -33.26 13.30 -12.56
N ARG A 78 -33.92 14.29 -13.15
CA ARG A 78 -33.28 15.54 -13.59
C ARG A 78 -32.55 16.22 -12.42
N GLU A 79 -33.16 16.20 -11.23
CA GLU A 79 -32.59 16.79 -10.01
C GLU A 79 -31.24 16.13 -9.64
N LEU A 80 -31.13 14.80 -9.78
CA LEU A 80 -29.87 14.09 -9.57
C LEU A 80 -28.77 14.61 -10.51
N VAL A 81 -29.09 14.80 -11.79
CA VAL A 81 -28.12 15.26 -12.79
C VAL A 81 -27.63 16.66 -12.44
N VAL A 82 -28.54 17.59 -12.13
CA VAL A 82 -28.22 18.97 -11.78
C VAL A 82 -27.37 19.03 -10.50
N ARG A 83 -27.83 18.42 -9.40
CA ARG A 83 -27.10 18.44 -8.12
C ARG A 83 -25.74 17.77 -8.22
N LEU A 84 -25.64 16.70 -9.01
CA LEU A 84 -24.38 16.02 -9.24
C LEU A 84 -23.41 16.94 -9.99
N LEU A 85 -23.85 17.61 -11.06
CA LEU A 85 -23.06 18.59 -11.81
C LEU A 85 -22.51 19.69 -10.89
N GLU A 86 -23.38 20.33 -10.11
CA GLU A 86 -22.98 21.37 -9.13
C GLU A 86 -21.90 20.87 -8.16
N SER A 87 -22.00 19.61 -7.71
CA SER A 87 -21.03 19.01 -6.78
C SER A 87 -19.61 18.80 -7.37
N LEU A 88 -19.43 18.97 -8.69
CA LEU A 88 -18.16 18.80 -9.38
C LEU A 88 -17.34 20.09 -9.43
N VAL A 89 -17.97 21.24 -9.18
CA VAL A 89 -17.30 22.56 -9.24
C VAL A 89 -16.12 22.60 -8.26
N GLY A 90 -14.97 23.10 -8.73
CA GLY A 90 -13.74 23.21 -7.94
C GLY A 90 -12.95 21.91 -7.75
N LEU A 91 -13.44 20.77 -8.27
CA LEU A 91 -12.69 19.51 -8.25
C LEU A 91 -11.68 19.44 -9.40
N ARG A 92 -10.57 18.72 -9.16
CA ARG A 92 -9.67 18.32 -10.25
C ARG A 92 -10.40 17.38 -11.20
N GLU A 93 -10.17 17.53 -12.50
CA GLU A 93 -10.81 16.70 -13.52
C GLU A 93 -10.61 15.18 -13.31
N SER A 94 -9.42 14.76 -12.85
CA SER A 94 -9.18 13.34 -12.49
C SER A 94 -10.07 12.85 -11.34
N SER A 95 -10.37 13.72 -10.37
CA SER A 95 -11.31 13.43 -9.28
C SER A 95 -12.75 13.39 -9.80
N VAL A 96 -13.11 14.28 -10.72
CA VAL A 96 -14.43 14.30 -11.38
C VAL A 96 -14.63 12.98 -12.13
N ARG A 97 -13.69 12.58 -12.98
CA ARG A 97 -13.72 11.31 -13.71
C ARG A 97 -13.90 10.11 -12.78
N ALA A 98 -13.12 10.05 -11.70
CA ALA A 98 -13.21 8.96 -10.74
C ALA A 98 -14.57 8.92 -10.03
N ARG A 99 -15.08 10.09 -9.60
CA ARG A 99 -16.39 10.20 -8.95
C ARG A 99 -17.53 9.77 -9.87
N LEU A 100 -17.55 10.25 -11.11
CA LEU A 100 -18.58 9.92 -12.10
C LEU A 100 -18.66 8.42 -12.37
N ARG A 101 -17.51 7.75 -12.54
CA ARG A 101 -17.45 6.29 -12.72
C ARG A 101 -17.99 5.49 -11.53
N ILE A 102 -17.76 5.97 -10.31
CA ILE A 102 -18.25 5.31 -9.10
C ILE A 102 -19.75 5.52 -8.94
N ILE A 103 -20.24 6.72 -9.25
CA ILE A 103 -21.67 7.03 -9.18
C ILE A 103 -22.43 6.31 -10.29
N GLU A 104 -21.88 6.24 -11.50
CA GLU A 104 -22.44 5.43 -12.60
C GLU A 104 -22.73 4.00 -12.16
N TYR A 105 -21.74 3.34 -11.55
CA TYR A 105 -21.92 1.98 -11.00
C TYR A 105 -23.03 1.91 -9.94
N PHE A 106 -23.16 2.92 -9.08
CA PHE A 106 -24.23 2.96 -8.08
C PHE A 106 -25.62 3.13 -8.73
N ILE A 107 -25.74 4.00 -9.73
CA ILE A 107 -26.99 4.21 -10.49
C ILE A 107 -27.36 2.94 -11.26
N ASP A 108 -26.40 2.28 -11.90
CA ASP A 108 -26.64 1.02 -12.60
C ASP A 108 -27.07 -0.10 -11.65
N TRP A 109 -26.48 -0.16 -10.46
CA TRP A 109 -26.94 -1.06 -9.41
C TRP A 109 -28.38 -0.75 -8.98
N LEU A 110 -28.72 0.52 -8.75
CA LEU A 110 -30.09 0.94 -8.39
C LEU A 110 -31.10 0.54 -9.48
N ASN A 111 -30.76 0.79 -10.74
CA ASN A 111 -31.57 0.41 -11.90
C ASN A 111 -31.81 -1.11 -11.92
N ALA A 112 -30.74 -1.90 -11.74
CA ALA A 112 -30.82 -3.37 -11.71
C ALA A 112 -31.65 -3.91 -10.53
N GLN A 113 -31.78 -3.17 -9.44
CA GLN A 113 -32.62 -3.51 -8.29
C GLN A 113 -34.04 -2.92 -8.37
N GLY A 114 -34.39 -2.23 -9.47
CA GLY A 114 -35.74 -1.70 -9.70
C GLY A 114 -36.03 -0.34 -9.06
N TYR A 115 -35.02 0.40 -8.58
CA TYR A 115 -35.21 1.74 -8.02
C TYR A 115 -35.45 2.78 -9.15
N ARG A 116 -36.69 2.87 -9.64
CA ARG A 116 -37.06 3.71 -10.80
C ARG A 116 -36.81 5.20 -10.57
N GLU A 117 -37.10 5.76 -9.42
CA GLU A 117 -36.94 7.20 -9.13
C GLU A 117 -35.56 7.54 -8.52
N VAL A 118 -34.61 6.59 -8.52
CA VAL A 118 -33.39 6.59 -7.67
C VAL A 118 -33.80 6.52 -6.19
N PHE A 119 -34.46 7.55 -5.68
CA PHE A 119 -35.11 7.60 -4.37
C PHE A 119 -36.48 8.30 -4.45
N ALA A 120 -37.60 7.57 -4.32
CA ALA A 120 -38.92 8.22 -4.29
C ALA A 120 -39.24 8.89 -2.93
N SER A 121 -38.52 8.50 -1.86
CA SER A 121 -38.69 9.03 -0.50
C SER A 121 -37.46 8.74 0.37
N ALA A 122 -37.34 9.45 1.50
CA ALA A 122 -36.24 9.22 2.45
C ALA A 122 -36.18 7.78 3.01
N PRO A 123 -37.31 7.10 3.34
CA PRO A 123 -37.29 5.68 3.70
C PRO A 123 -36.76 4.77 2.59
N GLN A 124 -37.17 4.99 1.34
CA GLN A 124 -36.64 4.22 0.21
C GLN A 124 -35.15 4.49 -0.03
N ALA A 125 -34.69 5.73 0.17
CA ALA A 125 -33.27 6.06 0.11
C ALA A 125 -32.46 5.31 1.17
N GLN A 126 -33.00 5.20 2.39
CA GLN A 126 -32.37 4.47 3.48
C GLN A 126 -32.32 2.97 3.19
N GLU A 127 -33.41 2.40 2.69
CA GLU A 127 -33.47 1.00 2.25
C GLU A 127 -32.46 0.71 1.13
N ALA A 128 -32.43 1.55 0.09
CA ALA A 128 -31.47 1.43 -1.01
C ALA A 128 -30.02 1.49 -0.52
N TYR A 129 -29.72 2.42 0.40
CA TYR A 129 -28.39 2.55 0.98
C TYR A 129 -27.97 1.34 1.82
N ARG A 130 -28.90 0.76 2.58
CA ARG A 130 -28.70 -0.49 3.35
C ARG A 130 -28.42 -1.66 2.41
N ASN A 131 -29.25 -1.84 1.40
CA ASN A 131 -29.13 -2.92 0.42
C ASN A 131 -27.84 -2.79 -0.39
N TYR A 132 -27.47 -1.57 -0.79
CA TYR A 132 -26.21 -1.33 -1.49
C TYR A 132 -25.00 -1.61 -0.60
N THR A 133 -25.06 -1.21 0.68
CA THR A 133 -24.00 -1.53 1.64
C THR A 133 -23.87 -3.04 1.85
N ALA A 134 -24.99 -3.77 1.92
CA ALA A 134 -24.98 -5.23 2.00
C ALA A 134 -24.38 -5.88 0.74
N HIS A 135 -24.71 -5.38 -0.45
CA HIS A 135 -24.08 -5.79 -1.72
C HIS A 135 -22.57 -5.59 -1.68
N LEU A 136 -22.10 -4.41 -1.28
CA LEU A 136 -20.67 -4.12 -1.17
C LEU A 136 -19.96 -5.04 -0.15
N ASN A 137 -20.58 -5.35 0.98
CA ASN A 137 -20.05 -6.31 1.95
C ASN A 137 -19.99 -7.74 1.39
N ASN A 138 -21.00 -8.15 0.60
CA ASN A 138 -20.98 -9.43 -0.10
C ASN A 138 -19.81 -9.51 -1.11
N GLN A 139 -19.55 -8.44 -1.87
CA GLN A 139 -18.40 -8.36 -2.77
C GLN A 139 -17.05 -8.45 -2.03
N ILE A 140 -16.97 -7.93 -0.81
CA ILE A 140 -15.78 -8.09 0.06
C ILE A 140 -15.64 -9.54 0.52
N ALA A 141 -16.73 -10.16 1.00
CA ALA A 141 -16.73 -11.52 1.51
C ALA A 141 -16.28 -12.54 0.45
N HIS A 142 -16.66 -12.33 -0.81
CA HIS A 142 -16.23 -13.14 -1.95
C HIS A 142 -14.87 -12.75 -2.53
N GLN A 143 -14.12 -11.86 -1.86
CA GLN A 143 -12.80 -11.36 -2.30
C GLN A 143 -12.78 -10.71 -3.68
N ALA A 144 -13.95 -10.42 -4.27
CA ALA A 144 -14.05 -9.71 -5.54
C ALA A 144 -13.57 -8.26 -5.36
N TRP A 145 -13.86 -7.65 -4.20
CA TRP A 145 -13.55 -6.26 -3.90
C TRP A 145 -12.70 -6.12 -2.63
N LYS A 146 -11.77 -5.16 -2.66
CA LYS A 146 -11.04 -4.76 -1.45
C LYS A 146 -11.94 -3.88 -0.57
N PRO A 147 -11.88 -3.99 0.77
CA PRO A 147 -12.66 -3.15 1.68
C PRO A 147 -12.52 -1.65 1.41
N ARG A 148 -11.31 -1.21 1.02
CA ARG A 148 -11.05 0.20 0.67
C ARG A 148 -11.77 0.67 -0.58
N SER A 149 -11.91 -0.20 -1.59
CA SER A 149 -12.68 0.11 -2.79
C SER A 149 -14.16 0.22 -2.43
N ALA A 150 -14.70 -0.79 -1.75
CA ALA A 150 -16.09 -0.80 -1.29
C ALA A 150 -16.44 0.43 -0.41
N GLN A 151 -15.58 0.80 0.53
CA GLN A 151 -15.75 2.01 1.34
C GLN A 151 -15.84 3.28 0.47
N ASN A 152 -15.04 3.38 -0.59
CA ASN A 152 -15.08 4.53 -1.49
C ASN A 152 -16.39 4.57 -2.30
N TYR A 153 -16.92 3.40 -2.71
CA TYR A 153 -18.21 3.30 -3.39
C TYR A 153 -19.37 3.65 -2.45
N GLN A 154 -19.36 3.12 -1.23
CA GLN A 154 -20.34 3.47 -0.19
C GLN A 154 -20.34 4.98 0.09
N ARG A 155 -19.16 5.59 0.21
CA ARG A 155 -19.02 7.05 0.41
C ARG A 155 -19.61 7.87 -0.73
N ASN A 156 -19.45 7.45 -1.99
CA ASN A 156 -20.03 8.19 -3.11
C ASN A 156 -21.55 8.01 -3.17
N ALA A 157 -22.08 6.84 -2.79
CA ALA A 157 -23.53 6.67 -2.58
C ALA A 157 -24.06 7.61 -1.48
N SER A 158 -23.34 7.75 -0.35
CA SER A 158 -23.74 8.70 0.70
C SER A 158 -23.68 10.17 0.23
N ILE A 159 -22.76 10.51 -0.68
CA ILE A 159 -22.71 11.85 -1.29
C ILE A 159 -23.96 12.08 -2.15
N VAL A 160 -24.35 11.10 -2.99
CA VAL A 160 -25.58 11.21 -3.80
C VAL A 160 -26.82 11.40 -2.92
N ILE A 161 -26.92 10.67 -1.81
CA ILE A 161 -28.00 10.85 -0.82
C ILE A 161 -27.94 12.26 -0.20
N GLY A 162 -26.75 12.74 0.16
CA GLY A 162 -26.55 14.09 0.69
C GLY A 162 -26.96 15.20 -0.28
N LEU A 163 -26.74 14.99 -1.58
CA LEU A 163 -27.14 15.93 -2.62
C LEU A 163 -28.67 15.99 -2.82
N LEU A 164 -29.36 14.85 -2.70
CA LEU A 164 -30.81 14.76 -2.89
C LEU A 164 -31.63 15.04 -1.61
N TYR A 165 -31.03 14.85 -0.43
CA TYR A 165 -31.67 15.05 0.88
C TYR A 165 -30.78 15.84 1.85
N PRO A 166 -30.48 17.12 1.57
CA PRO A 166 -29.51 17.91 2.34
C PRO A 166 -29.81 17.94 3.85
N GLU A 167 -31.06 18.20 4.22
CA GLU A 167 -31.47 18.33 5.63
C GLU A 167 -31.58 16.98 6.39
N GLY A 168 -31.89 15.89 5.68
CA GLY A 168 -32.20 14.57 6.28
C GLY A 168 -31.15 13.48 6.06
N SER A 169 -30.10 13.77 5.29
CA SER A 169 -29.13 12.77 4.81
C SER A 169 -28.45 11.99 5.93
N HIS A 170 -28.19 12.62 7.08
CA HIS A 170 -27.54 11.97 8.22
C HIS A 170 -28.40 10.83 8.81
N HIS A 171 -29.72 11.00 8.90
CA HIS A 171 -30.64 9.94 9.33
C HIS A 171 -30.72 8.80 8.31
N ILE A 172 -30.70 9.13 7.01
CA ILE A 172 -30.72 8.13 5.94
C ILE A 172 -29.43 7.29 5.97
N VAL A 173 -28.27 7.95 6.01
CA VAL A 173 -26.96 7.28 6.01
C VAL A 173 -26.71 6.49 7.30
N ALA A 174 -27.33 6.87 8.43
CA ALA A 174 -27.25 6.11 9.67
C ALA A 174 -27.91 4.71 9.58
N GLY A 175 -28.70 4.44 8.54
CA GLY A 175 -29.34 3.14 8.33
C GLY A 175 -28.37 1.99 8.07
N ALA A 176 -27.11 2.27 7.70
CA ALA A 176 -26.11 1.24 7.43
C ALA A 176 -24.76 1.57 8.08
N VAL A 177 -24.10 0.53 8.60
CA VAL A 177 -22.75 0.67 9.17
C VAL A 177 -21.75 1.01 8.07
N ARG A 178 -20.93 2.02 8.32
CA ARG A 178 -19.86 2.41 7.39
C ARG A 178 -18.84 1.27 7.26
N ILE A 179 -18.52 0.89 6.04
CA ILE A 179 -17.47 -0.07 5.74
C ILE A 179 -16.14 0.49 6.22
N ILE A 180 -15.49 -0.24 7.13
CA ILE A 180 -14.16 0.08 7.65
C ILE A 180 -13.14 -0.62 6.76
N ALA A 181 -12.15 0.14 6.33
CA ALA A 181 -11.00 -0.39 5.61
C ALA A 181 -9.75 -0.05 6.41
N GLU A 182 -8.83 -1.00 6.51
CA GLU A 182 -7.52 -0.76 7.11
C GLU A 182 -6.84 0.43 6.44
N LYS A 183 -6.42 1.39 7.27
CA LYS A 183 -5.67 2.54 6.82
C LYS A 183 -4.22 2.13 6.71
N GLY A 184 -3.63 2.33 5.53
CA GLY A 184 -2.20 2.08 5.36
C GLY A 184 -1.90 1.38 4.06
N SER A 185 -0.63 1.12 3.84
CA SER A 185 -0.18 0.09 2.92
C SER A 185 0.90 -0.63 3.68
N GLU A 186 0.86 -1.96 3.64
CA GLU A 186 1.89 -2.79 4.25
C GLU A 186 3.29 -2.28 3.85
N ALA A 187 4.19 -2.21 4.83
CA ALA A 187 5.57 -1.84 4.55
C ALA A 187 6.16 -2.84 3.54
N ALA A 188 7.05 -2.38 2.66
CA ALA A 188 7.86 -3.32 1.91
C ALA A 188 8.88 -3.93 2.87
N SER A 189 9.15 -5.23 2.74
CA SER A 189 10.27 -5.86 3.43
C SER A 189 11.57 -5.13 3.09
N SER A 190 12.47 -5.02 4.06
CA SER A 190 13.76 -4.36 3.86
C SER A 190 14.54 -4.99 2.72
N ALA A 191 14.52 -6.34 2.61
CA ALA A 191 15.15 -7.06 1.51
C ALA A 191 14.64 -6.63 0.13
N ASN A 192 13.33 -6.42 -0.04
CA ASN A 192 12.78 -5.96 -1.32
C ASN A 192 13.27 -4.54 -1.65
N VAL A 193 13.25 -3.63 -0.67
CA VAL A 193 13.72 -2.25 -0.88
C VAL A 193 15.20 -2.21 -1.23
N GLU A 194 16.03 -2.98 -0.53
CA GLU A 194 17.46 -3.06 -0.79
C GLU A 194 17.78 -3.61 -2.18
N VAL A 195 17.15 -4.71 -2.59
CA VAL A 195 17.37 -5.28 -3.94
C VAL A 195 16.99 -4.25 -5.01
N TYR A 196 15.80 -3.63 -4.86
CA TYR A 196 15.33 -2.64 -5.82
C TYR A 196 16.24 -1.42 -5.89
N ARG A 197 16.71 -0.91 -4.72
CA ARG A 197 17.67 0.18 -4.62
C ARG A 197 18.99 -0.15 -5.31
N ASP A 198 19.55 -1.33 -5.06
CA ASP A 198 20.85 -1.73 -5.61
C ASP A 198 20.79 -1.91 -7.13
N VAL A 199 19.68 -2.44 -7.67
CA VAL A 199 19.42 -2.49 -9.11
C VAL A 199 19.34 -1.08 -9.70
N CYS A 200 18.61 -0.16 -9.04
CA CYS A 200 18.53 1.23 -9.50
C CYS A 200 19.91 1.90 -9.48
N LEU A 201 20.71 1.67 -8.44
CA LEU A 201 22.05 2.25 -8.32
C LEU A 201 23.02 1.70 -9.37
N ALA A 202 22.99 0.38 -9.60
CA ALA A 202 23.81 -0.27 -10.62
C ALA A 202 23.48 0.27 -12.02
N ILE A 203 22.20 0.32 -12.37
CA ILE A 203 21.73 0.87 -13.65
C ILE A 203 22.10 2.35 -13.77
N ALA A 204 21.77 3.17 -12.77
CA ALA A 204 22.01 4.61 -12.81
C ALA A 204 23.49 4.93 -13.05
N ARG A 205 24.40 4.27 -12.33
CA ARG A 205 25.85 4.56 -12.42
C ARG A 205 26.51 3.93 -13.62
N GLN A 206 26.31 2.62 -13.83
CA GLN A 206 27.06 1.89 -14.87
C GLN A 206 26.54 2.23 -16.26
N CYS A 207 25.22 2.38 -16.45
CA CYS A 207 24.68 2.81 -17.75
C CYS A 207 25.06 4.27 -18.05
N SER A 208 25.14 5.16 -17.04
CA SER A 208 25.66 6.51 -17.26
C SER A 208 27.13 6.53 -17.62
N ALA A 209 27.97 5.79 -16.89
CA ALA A 209 29.39 5.69 -17.20
C ALA A 209 29.62 5.10 -18.59
N TYR A 210 28.81 4.11 -18.98
CA TYR A 210 28.82 3.50 -20.31
C TYR A 210 28.62 4.54 -21.43
N VAL A 211 27.57 5.36 -21.35
CA VAL A 211 27.29 6.36 -22.39
C VAL A 211 28.23 7.56 -22.33
N LEU A 212 28.57 8.05 -21.13
CA LEU A 212 29.40 9.25 -20.95
C LEU A 212 30.85 9.02 -21.37
N ASN A 213 31.36 7.80 -21.19
CA ASN A 213 32.74 7.45 -21.54
C ASN A 213 32.84 6.72 -22.89
N ASN A 214 31.75 6.72 -23.69
CA ASN A 214 31.65 6.02 -24.96
C ASN A 214 32.21 4.58 -24.94
N GLN A 215 31.83 3.80 -23.92
CA GLN A 215 32.30 2.42 -23.81
C GLN A 215 31.73 1.55 -24.95
N PRO A 216 32.46 0.52 -25.40
CA PRO A 216 31.99 -0.36 -26.46
C PRO A 216 30.97 -1.39 -25.95
N TYR A 217 30.05 -1.78 -26.84
CA TYR A 217 29.24 -2.97 -26.74
C TYR A 217 30.07 -4.25 -27.02
N PRO A 218 29.68 -5.40 -26.45
CA PRO A 218 28.65 -5.55 -25.40
C PRO A 218 29.17 -5.08 -24.04
N PHE A 219 28.33 -4.38 -23.28
CA PHE A 219 28.72 -3.88 -21.95
C PHE A 219 28.05 -4.67 -20.83
N VAL A 220 28.61 -4.57 -19.64
CA VAL A 220 28.17 -5.36 -18.47
C VAL A 220 27.74 -4.44 -17.35
N VAL A 221 26.55 -4.68 -16.82
CA VAL A 221 26.05 -4.09 -15.57
C VAL A 221 26.17 -5.14 -14.47
N SER A 222 27.03 -4.89 -13.49
CA SER A 222 27.21 -5.76 -12.32
C SER A 222 26.22 -5.36 -11.23
N ILE A 223 25.43 -6.31 -10.73
CA ILE A 223 24.43 -6.10 -9.69
C ILE A 223 24.66 -7.15 -8.62
N ARG A 224 25.11 -6.72 -7.43
CA ARG A 224 25.45 -7.62 -6.31
C ARG A 224 26.37 -8.76 -6.79
N ASP A 225 25.86 -9.98 -6.86
CA ASP A 225 26.53 -11.23 -7.20
C ASP A 225 26.31 -11.69 -8.66
N TYR A 226 25.51 -10.98 -9.46
CA TYR A 226 25.23 -11.34 -10.85
C TYR A 226 25.49 -10.19 -11.83
N LYS A 227 25.44 -10.52 -13.13
CA LYS A 227 25.77 -9.62 -14.24
C LYS A 227 24.66 -9.62 -15.28
N VAL A 228 24.41 -8.45 -15.85
CA VAL A 228 23.51 -8.27 -17.00
C VAL A 228 24.35 -7.74 -18.16
N VAL A 229 24.32 -8.44 -19.29
CA VAL A 229 25.03 -8.06 -20.52
C VAL A 229 24.07 -7.28 -21.43
N GLY A 230 24.49 -6.13 -21.90
CA GLY A 230 23.75 -5.29 -22.85
C GLY A 230 24.34 -5.39 -24.25
N PHE A 231 23.53 -5.83 -25.21
CA PHE A 231 23.76 -5.74 -26.65
C PHE A 231 22.90 -4.61 -27.24
N PRO A 232 23.28 -4.02 -28.40
CA PRO A 232 22.58 -2.86 -28.96
C PRO A 232 21.24 -3.22 -29.62
N SER A 233 20.30 -3.80 -28.89
CA SER A 233 19.00 -4.26 -29.41
C SER A 233 17.90 -4.06 -28.36
N ASN A 234 16.66 -3.84 -28.80
CA ASN A 234 15.50 -3.73 -27.90
C ASN A 234 15.36 -4.96 -26.97
N HIS A 235 15.87 -6.12 -27.39
CA HIS A 235 15.86 -7.36 -26.61
C HIS A 235 17.25 -7.78 -26.13
N GLY A 236 18.27 -6.94 -26.34
CA GLY A 236 19.69 -7.24 -26.14
C GLY A 236 20.16 -7.25 -24.69
N TRP A 237 19.31 -6.95 -23.72
CA TRP A 237 19.63 -7.12 -22.30
C TRP A 237 19.46 -8.57 -21.87
N VAL A 238 20.52 -9.18 -21.35
CA VAL A 238 20.55 -10.59 -20.95
C VAL A 238 21.14 -10.72 -19.55
N GLY A 239 20.35 -11.24 -18.62
CA GLY A 239 20.73 -11.47 -17.23
C GLY A 239 20.26 -12.85 -16.76
N PRO A 240 20.43 -13.21 -15.47
CA PRO A 240 20.08 -14.55 -14.97
C PRO A 240 18.59 -14.90 -15.10
N PHE A 241 17.73 -13.89 -15.27
CA PHE A 241 16.28 -14.03 -15.35
C PHE A 241 15.72 -14.06 -16.78
N LYS A 242 16.58 -13.85 -17.79
CA LYS A 242 16.18 -13.75 -19.20
C LYS A 242 17.10 -14.59 -20.09
N GLU A 243 16.49 -15.43 -20.92
CA GLU A 243 17.22 -16.17 -21.95
C GLU A 243 17.82 -15.22 -23.00
N SER A 244 19.02 -15.56 -23.45
CA SER A 244 19.69 -14.79 -24.51
C SER A 244 18.92 -14.89 -25.83
N PRO A 245 18.75 -13.78 -26.58
CA PRO A 245 18.32 -13.84 -27.97
C PRO A 245 19.30 -14.67 -28.80
N TYR A 246 18.80 -15.34 -29.84
CA TYR A 246 19.59 -16.30 -30.63
C TYR A 246 20.87 -15.70 -31.24
N ALA A 247 20.84 -14.41 -31.59
CA ALA A 247 21.95 -13.72 -32.23
C ALA A 247 23.12 -13.39 -31.28
N TYR A 248 22.95 -13.60 -29.97
CA TYR A 248 23.92 -13.18 -28.97
C TYR A 248 24.37 -14.35 -28.10
N ASN A 249 25.67 -14.47 -27.88
CA ASN A 249 26.23 -15.31 -26.83
C ASN A 249 26.62 -14.40 -25.65
N ALA A 250 25.72 -14.28 -24.68
CA ALA A 250 25.93 -13.42 -23.51
C ALA A 250 27.04 -13.93 -22.57
N GLY A 251 27.30 -15.25 -22.52
CA GLY A 251 28.37 -15.83 -21.71
C GLY A 251 29.75 -15.41 -22.24
N GLU A 252 29.95 -15.54 -23.55
CA GLU A 252 31.17 -15.16 -24.25
C GLU A 252 31.22 -13.67 -24.65
N ARG A 253 30.14 -12.92 -24.39
CA ARG A 253 30.00 -11.47 -24.68
C ARG A 253 30.31 -11.11 -26.15
N ARG A 254 29.76 -11.89 -27.08
CA ARG A 254 29.91 -11.69 -28.53
C ARG A 254 28.64 -12.06 -29.28
N ILE A 255 28.62 -11.74 -30.58
CA ILE A 255 27.64 -12.31 -31.50
C ILE A 255 27.78 -13.84 -31.51
N ALA A 256 26.64 -14.54 -31.55
CA ALA A 256 26.61 -16.00 -31.56
C ALA A 256 27.19 -16.57 -32.87
N THR A 257 27.67 -17.81 -32.84
CA THR A 257 27.98 -18.55 -34.06
C THR A 257 26.71 -19.10 -34.71
N VAL A 258 26.80 -19.55 -35.96
CA VAL A 258 25.65 -20.15 -36.67
C VAL A 258 25.18 -21.42 -35.94
N GLU A 259 26.12 -22.18 -35.38
CA GLU A 259 25.88 -23.39 -34.59
C GLU A 259 25.17 -23.06 -33.27
N GLU A 260 25.66 -22.04 -32.54
CA GLU A 260 25.04 -21.56 -31.30
C GLU A 260 23.61 -21.04 -31.55
N TRP A 261 23.43 -20.25 -32.61
CA TRP A 261 22.13 -19.71 -33.02
C TRP A 261 21.14 -20.85 -33.36
N ARG A 262 21.61 -21.86 -34.11
CA ARG A 262 20.79 -23.03 -34.47
C ARG A 262 20.41 -23.85 -33.25
N ALA A 263 21.35 -24.10 -32.34
CA ALA A 263 21.10 -24.82 -31.10
C ALA A 263 20.07 -24.10 -30.22
N ALA A 264 20.20 -22.77 -30.07
CA ALA A 264 19.27 -21.96 -29.29
C ALA A 264 17.86 -21.94 -29.91
N SER A 265 17.76 -21.88 -31.24
CA SER A 265 16.47 -21.91 -31.97
C SER A 265 15.77 -23.27 -31.86
N ASN A 266 16.52 -24.37 -31.97
CA ASN A 266 16.00 -25.73 -31.77
C ASN A 266 15.42 -25.92 -30.35
N LYS A 267 16.11 -25.40 -29.33
CA LYS A 267 15.66 -25.46 -27.93
C LYS A 267 14.29 -24.78 -27.71
N LYS A 268 13.91 -23.83 -28.57
CA LYS A 268 12.61 -23.13 -28.53
C LYS A 268 11.55 -23.75 -29.46
N GLY A 269 11.76 -24.97 -29.94
CA GLY A 269 10.74 -25.74 -30.66
C GLY A 269 10.51 -25.32 -32.12
N ARG A 270 11.43 -24.55 -32.73
CA ARG A 270 11.35 -24.22 -34.16
C ARG A 270 11.84 -25.41 -34.99
N THR A 271 10.93 -26.06 -35.72
CA THR A 271 11.22 -27.29 -36.50
C THR A 271 11.66 -27.04 -37.95
N ARG A 272 11.47 -25.82 -38.48
CA ARG A 272 11.94 -25.40 -39.81
C ARG A 272 12.79 -24.15 -39.69
N ILE A 273 14.10 -24.33 -39.67
CA ILE A 273 15.07 -23.23 -39.55
C ILE A 273 16.06 -23.36 -40.71
N TYR A 274 16.09 -22.36 -41.60
CA TYR A 274 17.04 -22.32 -42.69
C TYR A 274 18.37 -21.72 -42.23
N LYS A 275 19.50 -22.33 -42.59
CA LYS A 275 20.85 -21.81 -42.27
C LYS A 275 21.03 -20.36 -42.75
N SER A 276 20.43 -20.01 -43.89
CA SER A 276 20.44 -18.66 -44.45
C SER A 276 19.77 -17.61 -43.55
N GLU A 277 18.73 -17.99 -42.78
CA GLU A 277 18.09 -17.09 -41.83
C GLU A 277 19.02 -16.74 -40.67
N GLY A 278 19.69 -17.74 -40.10
CA GLY A 278 20.66 -17.53 -39.02
C GLY A 278 21.85 -16.68 -39.47
N VAL A 279 22.40 -16.95 -40.65
CA VAL A 279 23.51 -16.14 -41.20
C VAL A 279 23.09 -14.68 -41.37
N ARG A 280 21.88 -14.42 -41.90
CA ARG A 280 21.35 -13.06 -42.06
C ARG A 280 21.11 -12.36 -40.72
N ASP A 281 20.52 -13.06 -39.75
CA ASP A 281 20.26 -12.52 -38.40
C ASP A 281 21.56 -12.15 -37.68
N LEU A 282 22.57 -13.02 -37.74
CA LEU A 282 23.90 -12.77 -37.18
C LEU A 282 24.64 -11.64 -37.89
N ALA A 283 24.54 -11.56 -39.22
CA ALA A 283 25.13 -10.46 -40.00
C ALA A 283 24.47 -9.11 -39.64
N ALA A 284 23.14 -9.07 -39.51
CA ALA A 284 22.42 -7.88 -39.07
C ALA A 284 22.80 -7.48 -37.64
N ALA A 285 22.87 -8.44 -36.72
CA ALA A 285 23.27 -8.21 -35.34
C ALA A 285 24.71 -7.68 -35.23
N LYS A 286 25.63 -8.19 -36.06
CA LYS A 286 27.01 -7.72 -36.15
C LYS A 286 27.09 -6.30 -36.71
N ALA A 287 26.43 -6.02 -37.83
CA ALA A 287 26.40 -4.69 -38.44
C ALA A 287 25.85 -3.63 -37.46
N ASN A 288 24.76 -3.94 -36.76
CA ASN A 288 24.19 -3.04 -35.76
C ASN A 288 25.08 -2.92 -34.50
N LEU A 289 25.85 -3.95 -34.13
CA LEU A 289 26.85 -3.85 -33.06
C LEU A 289 27.99 -2.91 -33.43
N ASP A 290 28.49 -3.02 -34.65
CA ASP A 290 29.56 -2.17 -35.16
C ASP A 290 29.09 -0.71 -35.28
N ALA A 291 27.91 -0.49 -35.88
CA ALA A 291 27.30 0.84 -35.96
C ALA A 291 27.08 1.49 -34.58
N ALA A 292 26.64 0.71 -33.58
CA ALA A 292 26.44 1.20 -32.22
C ALA A 292 27.76 1.51 -31.48
N ASN A 293 28.88 0.94 -31.92
CA ASN A 293 30.21 1.22 -31.39
C ASN A 293 30.88 2.40 -32.09
N GLU A 294 30.52 2.68 -33.33
CA GLU A 294 30.99 3.84 -34.10
C GLU A 294 30.23 5.13 -33.74
N ASP A 295 28.92 5.04 -33.50
CA ASP A 295 28.08 6.20 -33.19
C ASP A 295 27.83 6.34 -31.67
N GLU A 296 28.42 7.38 -31.06
CA GLU A 296 28.24 7.72 -29.64
C GLU A 296 26.77 8.04 -29.29
N ARG A 297 25.98 8.44 -30.28
CA ARG A 297 24.59 8.87 -30.18
C ARG A 297 23.63 7.84 -30.78
N HIS A 298 24.10 6.63 -31.03
CA HIS A 298 23.28 5.53 -31.55
C HIS A 298 21.98 5.37 -30.75
N TRP A 299 20.87 5.06 -31.43
CA TRP A 299 19.53 5.02 -30.82
C TRP A 299 19.48 4.16 -29.55
N HIS A 300 20.24 3.06 -29.51
CA HIS A 300 20.29 2.20 -28.33
C HIS A 300 21.09 2.82 -27.17
N ARG A 301 22.15 3.61 -27.44
CA ARG A 301 22.85 4.38 -26.39
C ARG A 301 21.93 5.42 -25.77
N LEU A 302 21.09 6.07 -26.59
CA LEU A 302 20.02 6.95 -26.09
C LEU A 302 19.06 6.17 -25.18
N GLN A 303 18.59 4.99 -25.58
CA GLN A 303 17.74 4.16 -24.71
C GLN A 303 18.42 3.78 -23.39
N VAL A 304 19.72 3.44 -23.41
CA VAL A 304 20.52 3.15 -22.20
C VAL A 304 20.60 4.38 -21.29
N ALA A 305 20.83 5.58 -21.85
CA ALA A 305 20.83 6.82 -21.10
C ALA A 305 19.45 7.12 -20.50
N GLY A 306 18.37 6.89 -21.25
CA GLY A 306 17.00 7.00 -20.76
C GLY A 306 16.68 6.03 -19.62
N LEU A 307 17.21 4.80 -19.67
CA LEU A 307 17.10 3.82 -18.59
C LEU A 307 17.82 4.31 -17.32
N ALA A 308 19.03 4.86 -17.47
CA ALA A 308 19.80 5.43 -16.36
C ALA A 308 19.07 6.63 -15.72
N ALA A 309 18.53 7.55 -16.53
CA ALA A 309 17.77 8.71 -16.03
C ALA A 309 16.54 8.29 -15.20
N LYS A 310 15.80 7.26 -15.64
CA LYS A 310 14.67 6.68 -14.89
C LYS A 310 15.12 6.04 -13.57
N ALA A 311 16.30 5.40 -13.56
CA ALA A 311 16.87 4.83 -12.35
C ALA A 311 17.25 5.92 -11.33
N TYR A 312 17.86 7.03 -11.76
CA TYR A 312 18.09 8.19 -10.89
C TYR A 312 16.77 8.72 -10.32
N ALA A 313 15.74 8.90 -11.13
CA ALA A 313 14.44 9.38 -10.63
C ALA A 313 13.85 8.47 -9.54
N ASN A 314 13.98 7.14 -9.67
CA ASN A 314 13.58 6.20 -8.62
C ASN A 314 14.44 6.32 -7.35
N LEU A 315 15.75 6.53 -7.47
CA LEU A 315 16.63 6.79 -6.32
C LEU A 315 16.25 8.09 -5.61
N PHE A 316 15.95 9.16 -6.34
CA PHE A 316 15.50 10.42 -5.76
C PHE A 316 14.15 10.30 -5.06
N LEU A 317 13.22 9.47 -5.55
CA LEU A 317 12.00 9.15 -4.81
C LEU A 317 12.28 8.45 -3.48
N MET A 318 13.23 7.49 -3.45
CA MET A 318 13.61 6.80 -2.21
C MET A 318 14.29 7.75 -1.21
N ILE A 319 15.20 8.60 -1.69
CA ILE A 319 15.98 9.53 -0.86
C ILE A 319 15.09 10.63 -0.31
N THR A 320 14.25 11.24 -1.15
CA THR A 320 13.41 12.39 -0.75
C THR A 320 12.15 11.93 -0.02
N GLY A 321 11.59 10.78 -0.40
CA GLY A 321 10.25 10.37 0.01
C GLY A 321 9.14 11.19 -0.65
N ALA A 322 9.44 11.99 -1.69
CA ALA A 322 8.45 12.82 -2.38
C ALA A 322 7.31 11.99 -2.99
N THR A 323 6.12 12.58 -3.16
CA THR A 323 5.07 11.95 -3.98
C THR A 323 5.40 12.13 -5.46
N PRO A 324 4.84 11.31 -6.37
CA PRO A 324 5.06 11.46 -7.80
C PRO A 324 4.85 12.89 -8.32
N THR A 325 3.75 13.54 -7.90
CA THR A 325 3.43 14.92 -8.28
C THR A 325 4.42 15.95 -7.74
N GLU A 326 5.08 15.69 -6.61
CA GLU A 326 6.10 16.58 -6.05
C GLU A 326 7.44 16.38 -6.77
N LEU A 327 7.79 15.14 -7.14
CA LEU A 327 8.98 14.84 -7.95
C LEU A 327 8.91 15.49 -9.35
N ASP A 328 7.72 15.47 -9.98
CA ASP A 328 7.47 16.11 -11.28
C ASP A 328 7.77 17.63 -11.27
N GLN A 329 7.74 18.27 -10.09
CA GLN A 329 7.95 19.71 -9.92
C GLN A 329 9.40 20.11 -9.67
N PHE A 330 10.31 19.17 -9.38
CA PHE A 330 11.70 19.51 -9.11
C PHE A 330 12.33 20.16 -10.34
N SER A 331 12.84 21.38 -10.18
CA SER A 331 13.39 22.16 -11.29
C SER A 331 14.89 21.99 -11.42
N TYR A 332 15.40 22.20 -12.64
CA TYR A 332 16.82 22.17 -12.93
C TYR A 332 17.57 23.31 -12.23
N THR A 333 16.97 24.51 -12.17
CA THR A 333 17.55 25.66 -11.47
C THR A 333 17.77 25.35 -9.99
N ASP A 334 16.77 24.78 -9.32
CA ASP A 334 16.84 24.44 -7.91
C ASP A 334 17.92 23.37 -7.63
N ALA A 335 18.05 22.39 -8.53
CA ALA A 335 19.11 21.40 -8.47
C ALA A 335 20.52 21.99 -8.62
N LEU A 336 20.72 22.97 -9.51
CA LEU A 336 22.01 23.66 -9.66
C LEU A 336 22.36 24.46 -8.40
N GLU A 337 21.37 25.08 -7.75
CA GLU A 337 21.58 25.76 -6.48
C GLU A 337 21.99 24.77 -5.38
N VAL A 338 21.34 23.61 -5.29
CA VAL A 338 21.72 22.54 -4.35
C VAL A 338 23.14 22.00 -4.61
N GLU A 339 23.50 21.83 -5.88
CA GLU A 339 24.83 21.35 -6.28
C GLU A 339 25.94 22.31 -5.84
N LYS A 340 25.73 23.61 -6.06
CA LYS A 340 26.72 24.67 -5.82
C LYS A 340 26.75 25.14 -4.37
N SER A 341 25.64 25.04 -3.65
CA SER A 341 25.55 25.57 -2.30
C SER A 341 26.27 24.68 -1.28
N PRO A 342 27.07 25.25 -0.37
CA PRO A 342 27.60 24.49 0.77
C PRO A 342 26.51 24.13 1.79
N ILE A 343 25.39 24.87 1.80
CA ILE A 343 24.35 24.79 2.84
C ILE A 343 23.04 24.21 2.31
N LYS A 344 22.56 24.65 1.14
CA LYS A 344 21.28 24.21 0.57
C LYS A 344 21.37 22.75 0.14
N LYS A 345 20.44 21.92 0.64
CA LYS A 345 20.34 20.48 0.33
C LYS A 345 18.93 20.07 -0.04
N GLU A 346 18.03 21.03 -0.18
CA GLU A 346 16.61 20.82 -0.41
C GLU A 346 16.21 21.12 -1.84
N LEU A 347 15.46 20.20 -2.44
CA LEU A 347 14.66 20.47 -3.63
C LEU A 347 13.25 20.92 -3.19
N SER A 348 12.65 21.83 -3.94
CA SER A 348 11.37 22.47 -3.62
C SER A 348 10.23 21.94 -4.49
N ALA A 349 9.04 21.89 -3.90
CA ALA A 349 7.79 21.59 -4.61
C ALA A 349 6.60 22.30 -3.95
N VAL A 350 5.50 22.46 -4.67
CA VAL A 350 4.25 23.03 -4.16
C VAL A 350 3.20 21.93 -3.97
N LYS A 351 2.69 21.84 -2.74
CA LYS A 351 1.65 20.88 -2.37
C LYS A 351 0.27 21.52 -2.45
N PHE A 352 -0.27 21.60 -3.67
CA PHE A 352 -1.60 22.19 -3.94
C PHE A 352 -2.74 21.60 -3.10
N ARG A 353 -2.72 20.29 -2.82
CA ARG A 353 -3.74 19.63 -1.96
C ARG A 353 -3.72 20.04 -0.48
N ALA A 354 -2.71 20.82 -0.07
CA ALA A 354 -2.56 21.37 1.26
C ALA A 354 -2.55 22.91 1.19
N GLY A 355 -3.47 23.49 0.40
CA GLY A 355 -3.61 24.93 0.25
C GLY A 355 -2.43 25.63 -0.44
N GLY A 356 -1.71 24.93 -1.31
CA GLY A 356 -0.54 25.51 -2.00
C GLY A 356 0.73 25.61 -1.15
N LYS A 357 0.82 24.86 -0.05
CA LYS A 357 2.00 24.86 0.84
C LYS A 357 3.30 24.54 0.07
N ALA A 358 4.31 25.40 0.21
CA ALA A 358 5.68 25.12 -0.22
C ALA A 358 6.30 23.99 0.63
N THR A 359 6.93 23.03 -0.03
CA THR A 359 7.52 21.84 0.58
C THR A 359 8.97 21.71 0.16
N LEU A 360 9.82 21.29 1.10
CA LEU A 360 11.26 21.12 0.90
C LEU A 360 11.64 19.67 1.11
N TYR A 361 12.53 19.16 0.27
CA TYR A 361 12.96 17.76 0.23
C TYR A 361 14.47 17.66 0.30
N ASN A 362 14.98 17.32 1.48
CA ASN A 362 16.41 17.14 1.70
C ASN A 362 16.92 15.87 0.99
N ILE A 363 17.98 16.01 0.19
CA ILE A 363 18.61 14.89 -0.54
C ILE A 363 19.82 14.29 0.19
N GLY A 364 20.29 14.92 1.28
CA GLY A 364 21.45 14.50 2.04
C GLY A 364 22.79 14.82 1.35
N ARG A 365 23.85 14.99 2.17
CA ARG A 365 25.18 15.35 1.69
C ARG A 365 25.95 14.16 1.12
N ASP A 366 25.89 13.01 1.78
CA ASP A 366 26.77 11.89 1.47
C ASP A 366 26.17 10.94 0.44
N THR A 367 24.85 10.88 0.35
CA THR A 367 24.14 9.96 -0.55
C THR A 367 23.53 10.67 -1.76
N GLY A 368 22.64 11.65 -1.57
CA GLY A 368 21.90 12.25 -2.68
C GLY A 368 22.67 13.30 -3.48
N LEU A 369 23.53 14.11 -2.85
CA LEU A 369 24.32 15.11 -3.57
C LEU A 369 25.29 14.50 -4.60
N PRO A 370 26.04 13.41 -4.32
CA PRO A 370 26.82 12.72 -5.34
C PRO A 370 25.96 12.22 -6.51
N LEU A 371 24.81 11.60 -6.22
CA LEU A 371 23.88 11.13 -7.25
C LEU A 371 23.30 12.26 -8.09
N LEU A 372 23.06 13.43 -7.48
CA LEU A 372 22.63 14.63 -8.21
C LEU A 372 23.70 15.04 -9.22
N LYS A 373 24.95 15.16 -8.78
CA LYS A 373 26.09 15.53 -9.64
C LYS A 373 26.28 14.55 -10.80
N GLU A 374 26.20 13.26 -10.51
CA GLU A 374 26.27 12.19 -11.53
C GLU A 374 25.12 12.33 -12.54
N TYR A 375 23.89 12.51 -12.07
CA TYR A 375 22.73 12.70 -12.92
C TYR A 375 22.80 13.97 -13.76
N LEU A 376 23.26 15.10 -13.22
CA LEU A 376 23.37 16.36 -13.97
C LEU A 376 24.33 16.25 -15.16
N LYS A 377 25.39 15.43 -15.05
CA LYS A 377 26.29 15.11 -16.19
C LYS A 377 25.55 14.32 -17.27
N LEU A 378 24.83 13.26 -16.89
CA LEU A 378 24.01 12.48 -17.81
C LEU A 378 22.93 13.37 -18.47
N ARG A 379 22.26 14.20 -17.69
CA ARG A 379 21.21 15.11 -18.14
C ARG A 379 21.72 16.04 -19.24
N LYS A 380 22.89 16.65 -19.04
CA LYS A 380 23.56 17.50 -20.03
C LYS A 380 23.85 16.73 -21.32
N TRP A 381 24.33 15.49 -21.21
CA TRP A 381 24.60 14.63 -22.35
C TRP A 381 23.33 14.25 -23.12
N ILE A 382 22.24 13.92 -22.42
CA ILE A 382 20.96 13.57 -23.06
C ILE A 382 20.39 14.76 -23.84
N LEU A 383 20.35 15.94 -23.22
CA LEU A 383 19.77 17.14 -23.82
C LEU A 383 20.57 17.66 -25.03
N ASN A 384 21.89 17.43 -25.06
CA ASN A 384 22.75 17.75 -26.20
C ASN A 384 22.52 19.17 -26.76
N GLY A 385 22.50 20.17 -25.87
CA GLY A 385 22.25 21.57 -26.22
C GLY A 385 20.80 22.03 -26.12
N ALA A 386 19.82 21.13 -26.03
CA ALA A 386 18.43 21.48 -25.74
C ALA A 386 18.26 21.98 -24.29
N THR A 387 17.22 22.79 -24.06
CA THR A 387 16.84 23.27 -22.74
C THR A 387 15.58 22.57 -22.24
N HIS A 388 15.46 22.42 -20.92
CA HIS A 388 14.26 21.93 -20.26
C HIS A 388 14.27 22.43 -18.81
N GLU A 389 13.14 22.88 -18.30
CA GLU A 389 13.04 23.49 -16.96
C GLU A 389 13.01 22.43 -15.84
N GLY A 390 12.33 21.31 -16.08
CA GLY A 390 12.28 20.19 -15.15
C GLY A 390 13.64 19.53 -14.93
N LEU A 391 13.93 19.13 -13.70
CA LEU A 391 15.11 18.33 -13.33
C LEU A 391 15.09 16.99 -14.07
N PHE A 392 13.94 16.32 -14.04
CA PHE A 392 13.63 15.13 -14.82
C PHE A 392 12.72 15.48 -16.00
N PHE A 393 12.77 14.68 -17.07
CA PHE A 393 12.00 14.88 -18.28
C PHE A 393 11.79 13.56 -19.03
N THR A 394 10.79 13.53 -19.90
CA THR A 394 10.48 12.38 -20.74
C THR A 394 11.21 12.52 -22.06
N MET A 395 12.00 11.50 -22.43
CA MET A 395 12.72 11.51 -23.70
C MET A 395 11.77 11.28 -24.88
N PRO A 396 12.06 11.89 -26.05
CA PRO A 396 11.45 11.55 -27.33
C PRO A 396 11.46 10.05 -27.60
N ALA A 397 10.43 9.54 -28.28
CA ALA A 397 10.44 8.15 -28.71
C ALA A 397 11.62 7.93 -29.68
N THR A 398 12.54 7.05 -29.30
CA THR A 398 13.71 6.71 -30.13
C THR A 398 13.64 5.23 -30.49
N SER A 399 13.54 4.93 -31.78
CA SER A 399 13.67 3.58 -32.32
C SER A 399 14.43 3.59 -33.64
N GLU A 400 14.94 2.44 -34.05
CA GLU A 400 15.59 2.22 -35.36
C GLU A 400 14.77 2.74 -36.56
N ARG A 401 13.43 2.87 -36.41
CA ARG A 401 12.50 3.33 -37.47
C ARG A 401 11.87 4.70 -37.22
N ILE A 402 12.07 5.29 -36.05
CA ILE A 402 11.39 6.52 -35.62
C ILE A 402 12.39 7.38 -34.84
N ILE A 403 12.90 8.41 -35.50
CA ILE A 403 13.42 9.62 -34.87
C ILE A 403 12.32 10.66 -35.10
N THR A 404 11.34 10.75 -34.20
CA THR A 404 10.37 11.83 -34.27
C THR A 404 11.06 13.13 -33.86
N ASN A 405 10.77 14.24 -34.55
CA ASN A 405 11.06 15.62 -34.11
C ASN A 405 10.28 16.01 -32.84
N SER A 406 9.88 15.05 -32.01
CA SER A 406 9.15 15.29 -30.77
C SER A 406 10.10 15.91 -29.76
N GLU A 407 9.70 17.04 -29.18
CA GLU A 407 10.43 17.74 -28.13
C GLU A 407 10.48 16.93 -26.83
N PHE A 408 11.44 17.25 -25.96
CA PHE A 408 11.45 16.75 -24.58
C PHE A 408 10.18 17.24 -23.88
N SER A 409 9.43 16.31 -23.28
CA SER A 409 8.18 16.62 -22.59
C SER A 409 8.32 16.51 -21.08
N TYR A 410 7.41 17.16 -20.37
CA TYR A 410 7.34 17.11 -18.92
C TYR A 410 7.34 15.68 -18.37
N PHE A 411 8.00 15.51 -17.24
CA PHE A 411 8.11 14.23 -16.58
C PHE A 411 6.76 13.79 -16.02
N LYS A 412 6.43 12.51 -16.21
CA LYS A 412 5.28 11.88 -15.58
C LYS A 412 5.75 10.73 -14.71
N THR A 413 6.02 11.02 -13.44
CA THR A 413 6.65 10.05 -12.53
C THR A 413 5.87 8.73 -12.45
N THR A 414 4.54 8.76 -12.38
CA THR A 414 3.72 7.52 -12.28
C THR A 414 3.88 6.61 -13.51
N GLU A 415 3.79 7.17 -14.71
CA GLU A 415 3.97 6.42 -15.96
C GLU A 415 5.41 5.93 -16.11
N MET A 416 6.37 6.78 -15.74
CA MET A 416 7.80 6.46 -15.74
C MET A 416 8.12 5.27 -14.82
N MET A 417 7.63 5.27 -13.57
CA MET A 417 7.88 4.18 -12.63
C MET A 417 7.37 2.84 -13.16
N ALA A 418 6.16 2.83 -13.71
CA ALA A 418 5.59 1.62 -14.29
C ALA A 418 6.37 1.14 -15.53
N GLY A 419 6.78 2.06 -16.40
CA GLY A 419 7.59 1.75 -17.58
C GLY A 419 9.00 1.26 -17.22
N PHE A 420 9.64 1.89 -16.23
CA PHE A 420 10.95 1.49 -15.71
C PHE A 420 10.88 0.08 -15.12
N PHE A 421 9.92 -0.20 -14.25
CA PHE A 421 9.75 -1.52 -13.67
C PHE A 421 9.55 -2.60 -14.74
N ARG A 422 8.71 -2.34 -15.76
CA ARG A 422 8.56 -3.26 -16.90
C ARG A 422 9.86 -3.51 -17.67
N SER A 423 10.73 -2.52 -17.76
CA SER A 423 12.01 -2.66 -18.47
C SER A 423 13.07 -3.44 -17.67
N ILE A 424 13.00 -3.42 -16.34
CA ILE A 424 14.01 -4.09 -15.48
C ILE A 424 13.57 -5.47 -15.00
N SER A 425 12.26 -5.69 -14.82
CA SER A 425 11.70 -6.95 -14.34
C SER A 425 11.94 -8.08 -15.32
N GLY A 426 12.37 -9.24 -14.81
CA GLY A 426 12.73 -10.38 -15.63
C GLY A 426 14.07 -10.26 -16.33
N THR A 427 14.86 -9.20 -16.11
CA THR A 427 16.21 -9.08 -16.71
C THR A 427 17.25 -8.61 -15.69
N PHE A 428 17.04 -7.43 -15.11
CA PHE A 428 17.89 -6.86 -14.05
C PHE A 428 17.36 -7.17 -12.66
N LEU A 429 16.11 -7.61 -12.55
CA LEU A 429 15.43 -7.89 -11.30
C LEU A 429 14.63 -9.19 -11.45
N ASP A 430 14.68 -10.06 -10.44
CA ASP A 430 13.88 -11.29 -10.42
C ASP A 430 12.39 -10.93 -10.61
N PRO A 431 11.67 -11.57 -11.55
CA PRO A 431 10.27 -11.25 -11.84
C PRO A 431 9.33 -11.47 -10.63
N LYS A 432 9.75 -12.22 -9.61
CA LYS A 432 9.02 -12.41 -8.35
C LYS A 432 9.07 -11.16 -7.46
N VAL A 433 10.04 -10.26 -7.66
CA VAL A 433 10.16 -9.03 -6.87
C VAL A 433 9.08 -8.05 -7.30
N ARG A 434 8.26 -7.63 -6.33
CA ARG A 434 7.13 -6.71 -6.58
C ARG A 434 7.62 -5.28 -6.75
N ILE A 435 6.97 -4.54 -7.66
CA ILE A 435 7.21 -3.10 -7.86
C ILE A 435 7.09 -2.32 -6.54
N LEU A 436 8.08 -1.46 -6.28
CA LEU A 436 8.06 -0.56 -5.15
C LEU A 436 7.29 0.71 -5.53
N SER A 437 6.15 0.97 -4.89
CA SER A 437 5.40 2.21 -5.11
C SER A 437 6.05 3.39 -4.37
N ALA A 438 5.85 4.62 -4.85
CA ALA A 438 6.35 5.82 -4.16
C ALA A 438 5.87 5.90 -2.70
N ARG A 439 4.67 5.38 -2.40
CA ARG A 439 4.16 5.27 -1.03
C ARG A 439 4.98 4.29 -0.17
N LYS A 440 5.34 3.14 -0.72
CA LYS A 440 6.20 2.14 -0.03
C LYS A 440 7.62 2.68 0.19
N MET A 441 8.18 3.37 -0.81
CA MET A 441 9.46 4.09 -0.69
C MET A 441 9.41 5.12 0.47
N ARG A 442 8.38 5.98 0.49
CA ARG A 442 8.19 6.99 1.54
C ARG A 442 8.01 6.35 2.92
N LYS A 443 7.27 5.24 3.02
CA LYS A 443 7.08 4.50 4.28
C LYS A 443 8.38 3.90 4.78
N HIS A 444 9.17 3.28 3.91
CA HIS A 444 10.47 2.73 4.29
C HIS A 444 11.42 3.83 4.80
N LYS A 445 11.46 5.01 4.15
CA LYS A 445 12.22 6.17 4.65
C LYS A 445 11.76 6.60 6.04
N SER A 446 10.45 6.77 6.25
CA SER A 446 9.88 7.13 7.56
C SER A 446 10.27 6.13 8.64
N LEU A 447 10.14 4.83 8.36
CA LEU A 447 10.47 3.77 9.31
C LEU A 447 11.97 3.72 9.62
N GLY A 448 12.84 3.97 8.63
CA GLY A 448 14.27 4.11 8.86
C GLY A 448 14.60 5.26 9.81
N MET A 449 13.92 6.40 9.68
CA MET A 449 14.09 7.54 10.60
C MET A 449 13.56 7.22 12.01
N HIS A 450 12.42 6.53 12.12
CA HIS A 450 11.90 6.08 13.41
C HIS A 450 12.84 5.10 14.11
N THR A 451 13.38 4.14 13.35
CA THR A 451 14.36 3.16 13.86
C THR A 451 15.65 3.85 14.32
N ALA A 452 16.02 4.96 13.68
CA ALA A 452 17.14 5.80 14.09
C ALA A 452 16.84 6.73 15.28
N GLY A 453 15.67 6.61 15.93
CA GLY A 453 15.29 7.39 17.10
C GLY A 453 14.85 8.83 16.79
N VAL A 454 14.57 9.17 15.53
CA VAL A 454 14.10 10.51 15.16
C VAL A 454 12.64 10.69 15.62
N SER A 455 12.34 11.83 16.25
CA SER A 455 11.01 12.11 16.78
C SER A 455 9.93 12.12 15.67
N PRO A 456 8.69 11.69 15.98
CA PRO A 456 7.59 11.69 15.00
C PRO A 456 7.32 13.05 14.35
N SER A 457 7.47 14.14 15.10
CA SER A 457 7.30 15.51 14.60
C SER A 457 8.38 15.88 13.57
N THR A 458 9.64 15.52 13.82
CA THR A 458 10.74 15.74 12.87
C THR A 458 10.60 14.87 11.62
N VAL A 459 10.17 13.61 11.75
CA VAL A 459 9.87 12.74 10.60
C VAL A 459 8.75 13.33 9.75
N ALA A 460 7.67 13.79 10.39
CA ALA A 460 6.53 14.41 9.72
C ALA A 460 6.92 15.69 8.98
N ALA A 461 7.79 16.52 9.58
CA ALA A 461 8.34 17.71 8.95
C ALA A 461 9.21 17.35 7.73
N ASN A 462 10.14 16.38 7.87
CA ASN A 462 11.01 15.93 6.77
C ASN A 462 10.21 15.39 5.58
N LEU A 463 9.11 14.69 5.86
CA LEU A 463 8.22 14.09 4.87
C LEU A 463 6.99 14.95 4.58
N ASN A 464 6.97 16.24 4.93
CA ASN A 464 5.93 17.19 4.54
C ASN A 464 4.48 16.71 4.78
N HIS A 465 4.20 16.06 5.92
CA HIS A 465 2.85 15.70 6.38
C HIS A 465 2.65 16.04 7.86
N SER A 466 1.43 15.86 8.38
CA SER A 466 1.16 16.06 9.80
C SER A 466 1.70 14.89 10.63
N GLU A 467 1.96 15.14 11.91
CA GLU A 467 2.37 14.13 12.88
C GLU A 467 1.31 13.02 13.02
N ALA A 468 0.03 13.38 13.05
CA ALA A 468 -1.07 12.41 13.06
C ALA A 468 -1.05 11.47 11.84
N VAL A 469 -0.68 11.97 10.66
CA VAL A 469 -0.51 11.12 9.45
C VAL A 469 0.73 10.25 9.55
N ASN A 470 1.80 10.74 10.20
CA ASN A 470 3.00 9.94 10.45
C ASN A 470 2.66 8.70 11.29
N LEU A 471 2.10 8.94 12.47
CA LEU A 471 1.76 7.91 13.45
C LEU A 471 0.76 6.89 12.88
N SER A 472 -0.26 7.36 12.15
CA SER A 472 -1.32 6.49 11.64
C SER A 472 -0.99 5.73 10.35
N THR A 473 0.04 6.12 9.60
CA THR A 473 0.30 5.57 8.25
C THR A 473 1.73 5.09 8.03
N TYR A 474 2.70 5.66 8.75
CA TYR A 474 4.12 5.49 8.46
C TYR A 474 4.95 4.97 9.65
N SER A 475 4.38 4.92 10.86
CA SER A 475 5.05 4.38 12.07
C SER A 475 4.82 2.88 12.32
N GLU A 476 4.12 2.17 11.42
CA GLU A 476 3.99 0.71 11.52
C GLU A 476 5.33 0.01 11.26
N ALA A 477 5.72 -0.88 12.18
CA ALA A 477 6.92 -1.73 12.09
C ALA A 477 6.91 -2.63 10.83
N THR A 478 8.09 -3.01 10.33
CA THR A 478 8.17 -4.00 9.23
C THR A 478 7.73 -5.38 9.71
N PRO A 479 7.33 -6.30 8.80
CA PRO A 479 7.06 -7.69 9.18
C PRO A 479 8.23 -8.33 9.94
N GLU A 480 9.47 -8.04 9.56
CA GLU A 480 10.66 -8.58 10.22
C GLU A 480 10.82 -8.01 11.64
N GLN A 481 10.58 -6.71 11.83
CA GLN A 481 10.59 -6.08 13.15
C GLN A 481 9.49 -6.65 14.04
N GLN A 482 8.27 -6.81 13.52
CA GLN A 482 7.17 -7.43 14.25
C GLN A 482 7.53 -8.85 14.69
N VAL A 483 8.07 -9.68 13.78
CA VAL A 483 8.50 -11.05 14.11
C VAL A 483 9.57 -11.05 15.19
N ALA A 484 10.56 -10.15 15.11
CA ALA A 484 11.63 -10.05 16.10
C ALA A 484 11.10 -9.61 17.48
N GLU A 485 10.27 -8.57 17.53
CA GLU A 485 9.68 -8.01 18.75
C GLU A 485 8.74 -9.01 19.42
N PHE A 486 7.80 -9.61 18.66
CA PHE A 486 6.93 -10.67 19.18
C PHE A 486 7.73 -11.90 19.61
N GLY A 487 8.74 -12.31 18.84
CA GLY A 487 9.61 -13.43 19.19
C GLY A 487 10.41 -13.20 20.48
N GLN A 488 10.81 -11.96 20.78
CA GLN A 488 11.43 -11.61 22.06
C GLN A 488 10.41 -11.65 23.21
N PHE A 489 9.23 -11.06 23.01
CA PHE A 489 8.14 -11.08 23.99
C PHE A 489 7.74 -12.51 24.38
N TRP A 490 7.50 -13.38 23.42
CA TRP A 490 7.09 -14.77 23.68
C TRP A 490 8.18 -15.58 24.37
N ARG A 491 9.46 -15.38 24.02
CA ARG A 491 10.58 -16.01 24.72
C ARG A 491 10.67 -15.56 26.18
N ALA A 492 10.45 -14.27 26.46
CA ALA A 492 10.40 -13.77 27.82
C ALA A 492 9.26 -14.39 28.63
N MET A 493 8.06 -14.47 28.04
CA MET A 493 6.88 -15.09 28.67
C MET A 493 7.08 -16.57 28.99
N HIS A 494 7.60 -17.37 28.03
CA HIS A 494 7.93 -18.77 28.27
C HIS A 494 9.00 -18.93 29.35
N ASN A 495 10.10 -18.17 29.29
CA ASN A 495 11.19 -18.32 30.25
C ASN A 495 10.71 -18.01 31.68
N ALA A 496 9.97 -16.93 31.86
CA ALA A 496 9.41 -16.60 33.16
C ALA A 496 8.35 -17.61 33.65
N ALA A 497 7.64 -18.32 32.76
CA ALA A 497 6.73 -19.39 33.15
C ALA A 497 7.48 -20.67 33.55
N GLN A 498 8.56 -21.01 32.85
CA GLN A 498 9.46 -22.11 33.24
C GLN A 498 10.10 -21.86 34.60
N VAL A 499 10.49 -20.62 34.93
CA VAL A 499 10.98 -20.27 36.27
C VAL A 499 9.93 -20.54 37.36
N VAL A 500 8.65 -20.25 37.10
CA VAL A 500 7.54 -20.57 38.03
C VAL A 500 7.41 -22.09 38.18
N ARG A 501 7.43 -22.82 37.06
CA ARG A 501 7.43 -24.30 37.04
C ARG A 501 8.60 -24.87 37.83
N GLU A 502 9.82 -24.38 37.69
CA GLU A 502 10.97 -24.89 38.44
C GLU A 502 10.83 -24.67 39.94
N ARG A 503 10.41 -23.46 40.35
CA ARG A 503 10.24 -23.11 41.78
C ARG A 503 9.17 -23.91 42.46
N SER A 504 8.10 -24.18 41.74
CA SER A 504 6.98 -25.02 42.14
C SER A 504 7.38 -26.48 42.44
N GLN A 505 8.61 -26.91 42.11
CA GLN A 505 9.15 -28.23 42.50
C GLN A 505 9.99 -28.17 43.78
N ARG A 506 10.39 -26.98 44.23
CA ARG A 506 11.25 -26.81 45.41
C ARG A 506 10.38 -26.75 46.65
N ALA A 507 10.66 -27.57 47.65
CA ALA A 507 10.09 -27.41 48.99
C ALA A 507 10.70 -26.15 49.63
N ALA A 508 9.99 -25.02 49.61
CA ALA A 508 10.51 -23.80 50.23
C ALA A 508 10.23 -23.81 51.74
N LYS A 509 11.23 -23.41 52.52
CA LYS A 509 11.08 -23.14 53.95
C LYS A 509 10.42 -21.76 54.09
N SER A 510 9.20 -21.75 54.62
CA SER A 510 8.28 -20.61 54.76
C SER A 510 7.77 -19.99 53.45
N GLU A 511 6.62 -20.46 53.00
CA GLU A 511 5.83 -19.84 51.93
C GLU A 511 4.64 -19.10 52.54
N ILE A 512 4.26 -17.97 51.95
CA ILE A 512 3.08 -17.19 52.33
C ILE A 512 2.06 -17.30 51.21
N ALA A 513 0.83 -17.71 51.57
CA ALA A 513 -0.29 -17.75 50.64
C ALA A 513 -0.63 -16.35 50.11
N THR A 514 -0.90 -16.26 48.81
CA THR A 514 -1.31 -15.05 48.10
C THR A 514 -2.61 -15.30 47.35
N ALA A 515 -3.23 -14.25 46.81
CA ALA A 515 -4.45 -14.37 46.00
C ALA A 515 -4.28 -15.16 44.69
N THR A 516 -3.04 -15.42 44.27
CA THR A 516 -2.70 -16.05 42.99
C THR A 516 -1.74 -17.23 43.13
N GLY A 517 -1.45 -17.69 44.35
CA GLY A 517 -0.48 -18.76 44.59
C GLY A 517 0.23 -18.56 45.92
N HIS A 518 1.56 -18.65 45.91
CA HIS A 518 2.43 -18.50 47.08
C HIS A 518 3.61 -17.56 46.82
N CYS A 519 4.29 -17.14 47.90
CA CYS A 519 5.44 -16.25 47.88
C CYS A 519 6.48 -16.65 48.93
N ASN A 520 7.78 -16.55 48.59
CA ASN A 520 8.89 -16.81 49.51
C ASN A 520 9.73 -15.56 49.89
N GLY A 521 9.27 -14.36 49.52
CA GLY A 521 9.99 -13.10 49.72
C GLY A 521 9.04 -11.93 49.95
N PHE A 522 8.09 -12.11 50.87
CA PHE A 522 7.08 -11.08 51.15
C PHE A 522 7.73 -9.75 51.58
N SER A 523 7.16 -8.62 51.13
CA SER A 523 7.71 -7.27 51.27
C SER A 523 9.01 -6.97 50.49
N GLN A 524 9.46 -7.87 49.62
CA GLN A 524 10.62 -7.67 48.73
C GLN A 524 10.24 -7.93 47.27
N PRO A 525 9.41 -7.08 46.64
CA PRO A 525 9.03 -7.28 45.25
C PRO A 525 10.24 -7.07 44.31
N ILE A 526 10.61 -8.11 43.56
CA ILE A 526 11.69 -8.05 42.56
C ILE A 526 11.10 -8.39 41.18
N PRO A 527 11.18 -7.50 40.18
CA PRO A 527 10.72 -7.81 38.83
C PRO A 527 11.54 -8.93 38.18
N VAL A 528 10.86 -9.85 37.49
CA VAL A 528 11.53 -10.87 36.69
C VAL A 528 12.28 -10.19 35.54
N ARG A 529 13.62 -10.27 35.55
CA ARG A 529 14.51 -9.58 34.59
C ARG A 529 14.20 -9.83 33.10
N ALA A 530 13.54 -10.94 32.77
CA ALA A 530 13.17 -11.28 31.40
C ALA A 530 12.09 -10.34 30.84
N PHE A 531 11.27 -9.76 31.71
CA PHE A 531 10.33 -8.72 31.36
C PHE A 531 11.05 -7.38 31.52
N GLY A 532 11.08 -6.56 30.47
CA GLY A 532 11.55 -5.18 30.59
C GLY A 532 10.56 -4.35 31.40
N THR A 533 10.20 -3.17 30.92
CA THR A 533 9.11 -2.39 31.50
C THR A 533 7.77 -3.12 31.30
N VAL A 534 7.06 -3.43 32.37
CA VAL A 534 5.75 -4.12 32.34
C VAL A 534 4.63 -3.18 32.75
N ALA A 535 3.41 -3.40 32.24
CA ALA A 535 2.25 -2.58 32.62
C ALA A 535 1.86 -2.77 34.11
N ILE A 536 2.16 -3.94 34.67
CA ILE A 536 1.87 -4.31 36.06
C ILE A 536 3.20 -4.52 36.80
N GLU A 537 3.60 -3.50 37.55
CA GLU A 537 4.80 -3.59 38.38
C GLU A 537 4.56 -4.53 39.60
N PRO A 538 5.55 -5.36 39.95
CA PRO A 538 5.49 -6.18 41.17
C PRO A 538 5.26 -5.33 42.41
N ASN A 539 4.19 -5.62 43.13
CA ASN A 539 3.84 -4.93 44.36
C ASN A 539 3.15 -5.91 45.30
N CYS A 540 3.71 -6.14 46.49
CA CYS A 540 3.14 -7.07 47.48
C CYS A 540 1.75 -6.64 47.99
N ARG A 541 1.31 -5.40 47.71
CA ARG A 541 -0.04 -4.92 48.02
C ARG A 541 -1.03 -5.11 46.87
N SER A 542 -0.55 -5.44 45.67
CA SER A 542 -1.41 -5.74 44.53
C SER A 542 -1.77 -7.22 44.50
N GLN A 543 -2.95 -7.53 43.98
CA GLN A 543 -3.55 -8.86 44.08
C GLN A 543 -2.96 -9.83 43.04
N TYR A 544 -2.46 -9.28 41.94
CA TYR A 544 -1.94 -10.02 40.79
C TYR A 544 -0.53 -9.58 40.35
N GLY A 545 0.08 -8.58 41.00
CA GLY A 545 1.47 -8.17 40.68
C GLY A 545 2.51 -9.23 41.06
N CYS A 546 2.15 -10.21 41.89
CA CYS A 546 3.01 -11.35 42.18
C CYS A 546 3.39 -12.14 40.91
N LEU A 547 2.52 -12.20 39.89
CA LEU A 547 2.77 -12.94 38.64
C LEU A 547 3.99 -12.46 37.83
N TYR A 548 4.49 -11.26 38.15
CA TYR A 548 5.66 -10.61 37.55
C TYR A 548 6.88 -10.56 38.50
N CYS A 549 6.79 -11.20 39.68
CA CYS A 549 7.80 -11.15 40.73
C CYS A 549 8.72 -12.39 40.74
N GLU A 550 10.01 -12.20 41.02
CA GLU A 550 10.97 -13.29 41.24
C GLU A 550 10.73 -14.08 42.53
N HIS A 551 9.82 -13.67 43.42
CA HIS A 551 9.48 -14.42 44.63
C HIS A 551 8.19 -15.24 44.50
N TYR A 552 7.52 -15.17 43.35
CA TYR A 552 6.27 -15.87 43.12
C TYR A 552 6.46 -17.35 42.87
N ILE A 553 5.58 -18.13 43.51
CA ILE A 553 5.50 -19.58 43.47
C ILE A 553 4.04 -19.93 43.16
N CYS A 554 3.84 -20.91 42.29
CA CYS A 554 2.53 -21.48 42.03
C CYS A 554 2.67 -22.99 41.98
N HIS A 555 2.08 -23.69 42.94
CA HIS A 555 2.08 -25.15 42.93
C HIS A 555 1.13 -25.67 41.83
N SER A 556 1.35 -26.91 41.37
CA SER A 556 0.48 -27.57 40.41
C SER A 556 -0.61 -28.39 41.10
N ASP A 557 -1.11 -27.88 42.22
CA ASP A 557 -2.19 -28.48 43.01
C ASP A 557 -3.53 -27.79 42.72
N GLU A 558 -4.60 -28.34 43.26
CA GLU A 558 -5.94 -27.79 43.03
C GLU A 558 -6.07 -26.36 43.53
N GLU A 559 -5.46 -26.04 44.68
CA GLU A 559 -5.62 -24.75 45.35
C GLU A 559 -5.02 -23.60 44.51
N ASP A 560 -3.76 -23.71 44.11
CA ASP A 560 -3.09 -22.64 43.37
C ASP A 560 -3.60 -22.52 41.94
N LEU A 561 -3.93 -23.64 41.29
CA LEU A 561 -4.60 -23.62 39.99
C LEU A 561 -5.96 -22.93 40.09
N HIS A 562 -6.76 -23.23 41.12
CA HIS A 562 -8.08 -22.62 41.31
C HIS A 562 -7.97 -21.10 41.55
N LYS A 563 -6.97 -20.63 42.30
CA LYS A 563 -6.69 -19.20 42.49
C LYS A 563 -6.40 -18.49 41.18
N ILE A 564 -5.52 -19.04 40.34
CA ILE A 564 -5.07 -18.38 39.10
C ILE A 564 -6.17 -18.40 38.03
N VAL A 565 -6.88 -19.52 37.90
CA VAL A 565 -8.00 -19.62 36.95
C VAL A 565 -9.16 -18.72 37.39
N SER A 566 -9.41 -18.60 38.70
CA SER A 566 -10.39 -17.63 39.22
C SER A 566 -10.02 -16.18 38.92
N LEU A 567 -8.74 -15.81 39.08
CA LEU A 567 -8.26 -14.50 38.63
C LEU A 567 -8.53 -14.31 37.12
N GLN A 568 -8.24 -15.33 36.30
CA GLN A 568 -8.42 -15.27 34.87
C GLN A 568 -9.88 -15.02 34.47
N TYR A 569 -10.83 -15.64 35.18
CA TYR A 569 -12.25 -15.39 35.02
C TYR A 569 -12.61 -13.93 35.31
N VAL A 570 -12.19 -13.43 36.47
CA VAL A 570 -12.49 -12.05 36.91
C VAL A 570 -11.91 -11.02 35.94
N ILE A 571 -10.66 -11.16 35.50
CA ILE A 571 -10.06 -10.19 34.56
C ILE A 571 -10.74 -10.23 33.20
N ASN A 572 -11.19 -11.40 32.73
CA ASN A 572 -11.89 -11.51 31.46
C ASN A 572 -13.29 -10.89 31.54
N ALA A 573 -13.97 -11.00 32.69
CA ALA A 573 -15.23 -10.32 32.94
C ALA A 573 -15.05 -8.80 32.94
N VAL A 574 -14.05 -8.28 33.68
CA VAL A 574 -13.72 -6.84 33.72
C VAL A 574 -13.34 -6.31 32.33
N ARG A 575 -12.54 -7.05 31.55
CA ARG A 575 -12.16 -6.65 30.19
C ARG A 575 -13.36 -6.51 29.25
N LYS A 576 -14.37 -7.37 29.39
CA LYS A 576 -15.57 -7.36 28.53
C LYS A 576 -16.53 -6.23 28.89
N ALA A 577 -16.60 -5.84 30.16
CA ALA A 577 -17.58 -4.88 30.67
C ALA A 577 -17.02 -3.46 30.85
N ALA A 578 -15.70 -3.27 30.81
CA ALA A 578 -15.08 -1.97 31.04
C ALA A 578 -15.52 -0.88 30.04
N PRO A 579 -15.97 0.31 30.51
CA PRO A 579 -16.30 1.44 29.65
C PRO A 579 -15.10 1.97 28.86
N ASP A 580 -13.92 1.98 29.51
CA ASP A 580 -12.65 2.28 28.86
C ASP A 580 -11.99 0.98 28.40
N VAL A 581 -12.46 0.51 27.24
CA VAL A 581 -11.94 -0.69 26.58
C VAL A 581 -10.43 -0.58 26.34
N ALA A 582 -9.92 0.60 26.02
CA ALA A 582 -8.50 0.78 25.70
C ALA A 582 -7.62 0.62 26.95
N HIS A 583 -8.01 1.22 28.07
CA HIS A 583 -7.30 1.07 29.34
C HIS A 583 -7.37 -0.37 29.88
N ALA A 584 -8.55 -0.99 29.85
CA ALA A 584 -8.72 -2.36 30.31
C ALA A 584 -7.93 -3.36 29.43
N GLU A 585 -7.92 -3.15 28.12
CA GLU A 585 -7.15 -3.98 27.20
C GLU A 585 -5.65 -3.80 27.38
N ALA A 586 -5.18 -2.56 27.63
CA ALA A 586 -3.77 -2.30 27.91
C ALA A 586 -3.27 -2.99 29.18
N LEU A 587 -4.09 -3.05 30.24
CA LEU A 587 -3.68 -3.59 31.54
C LEU A 587 -3.85 -5.12 31.64
N TYR A 588 -5.00 -5.64 31.22
CA TYR A 588 -5.39 -7.02 31.54
C TYR A 588 -5.11 -8.03 30.43
N LYS A 589 -4.81 -7.58 29.21
CA LYS A 589 -4.46 -8.48 28.11
C LYS A 589 -3.15 -9.22 28.39
N GLU A 590 -2.12 -8.49 28.80
CA GLU A 590 -0.82 -9.07 29.15
C GLU A 590 -0.95 -10.03 30.34
N LEU A 591 -1.74 -9.65 31.36
CA LEU A 591 -2.00 -10.50 32.52
C LEU A 591 -2.70 -11.81 32.15
N SER A 592 -3.72 -11.75 31.28
CA SER A 592 -4.44 -12.92 30.79
C SER A 592 -3.52 -13.89 30.03
N ILE A 593 -2.65 -13.34 29.16
CA ILE A 593 -1.61 -14.11 28.47
C ILE A 593 -0.66 -14.75 29.49
N ARG A 594 -0.17 -13.99 30.47
CA ARG A 594 0.77 -14.48 31.48
C ARG A 594 0.21 -15.67 32.26
N ILE A 595 -1.08 -15.63 32.62
CA ILE A 595 -1.77 -16.72 33.31
C ILE A 595 -1.78 -17.99 32.45
N GLU A 596 -2.14 -17.91 31.17
CA GLU A 596 -2.12 -19.09 30.28
C GLU A 596 -0.73 -19.72 30.18
N PHE A 597 0.32 -18.90 30.06
CA PHE A 597 1.70 -19.41 30.02
C PHE A 597 2.09 -20.14 31.30
N ILE A 598 1.64 -19.66 32.46
CA ILE A 598 1.89 -20.33 33.75
C ILE A 598 1.11 -21.66 33.81
N LEU A 599 -0.17 -21.66 33.44
CA LEU A 599 -1.00 -22.86 33.43
C LEU A 599 -0.46 -23.92 32.46
N GLU A 600 -0.03 -23.52 31.27
CA GLU A 600 0.62 -24.40 30.29
C GLU A 600 1.91 -24.99 30.85
N ALA A 601 2.81 -24.16 31.39
CA ALA A 601 4.07 -24.62 31.98
C ALA A 601 3.87 -25.58 33.17
N LEU A 602 2.81 -25.39 33.96
CA LEU A 602 2.44 -26.31 35.04
C LEU A 602 1.79 -27.59 34.50
N GLY A 603 0.96 -27.51 33.47
CA GLY A 603 0.33 -28.66 32.82
C GLY A 603 1.34 -29.58 32.11
N GLU A 604 2.42 -29.02 31.55
CA GLU A 604 3.53 -29.77 30.95
C GLU A 604 4.32 -30.66 31.93
N ARG A 605 4.01 -30.59 33.24
CA ARG A 605 4.68 -31.41 34.25
C ARG A 605 4.32 -32.89 34.15
N SER A 606 3.04 -33.19 33.95
CA SER A 606 2.52 -34.55 33.88
C SER A 606 1.12 -34.54 33.28
N ASP A 607 0.68 -35.67 32.74
CA ASP A 607 -0.69 -35.81 32.23
C ASP A 607 -1.74 -35.55 33.33
N ALA A 608 -1.44 -35.91 34.58
CA ALA A 608 -2.30 -35.64 35.72
C ALA A 608 -2.44 -34.12 36.01
N ALA A 609 -1.32 -33.37 35.98
CA ALA A 609 -1.36 -31.92 36.16
C ALA A 609 -2.14 -31.25 35.02
N LYS A 610 -1.95 -31.72 33.78
CA LYS A 610 -2.71 -31.23 32.62
C LYS A 610 -4.22 -31.48 32.78
N GLN A 611 -4.62 -32.69 33.17
CA GLN A 611 -6.02 -33.01 33.43
C GLN A 611 -6.61 -32.15 34.56
N LEU A 612 -5.83 -31.89 35.61
CA LEU A 612 -6.27 -31.03 36.71
C LEU A 612 -6.47 -29.57 36.26
N VAL A 613 -5.56 -29.03 35.44
CA VAL A 613 -5.72 -27.68 34.85
C VAL A 613 -7.02 -27.58 34.07
N GLU A 614 -7.32 -28.55 33.20
CA GLU A 614 -8.55 -28.56 32.41
C GLU A 614 -9.79 -28.71 33.30
N ALA A 615 -9.76 -29.60 34.29
CA ALA A 615 -10.86 -29.76 35.24
C ALA A 615 -11.16 -28.45 36.00
N ILE A 616 -10.12 -27.73 36.44
CA ILE A 616 -10.27 -26.44 37.13
C ILE A 616 -10.76 -25.34 36.18
N LYS A 617 -10.31 -25.33 34.91
CA LYS A 617 -10.86 -24.44 33.89
C LYS A 617 -12.36 -24.66 33.69
N THR A 618 -12.81 -25.90 33.57
CA THR A 618 -14.24 -26.24 33.50
C THR A 618 -14.98 -25.77 34.75
N LYS A 619 -14.45 -26.08 35.94
CA LYS A 619 -15.03 -25.67 37.24
C LYS A 619 -15.25 -24.16 37.35
N VAL A 620 -14.26 -23.37 36.92
CA VAL A 620 -14.33 -21.90 37.01
C VAL A 620 -15.16 -21.30 35.87
N PHE A 621 -14.89 -21.66 34.61
CA PHE A 621 -15.47 -20.97 33.45
C PHE A 621 -16.86 -21.49 33.06
N GLU A 622 -17.17 -22.76 33.32
CA GLU A 622 -18.48 -23.35 33.00
C GLU A 622 -19.41 -23.35 34.21
N TYR A 623 -18.89 -23.69 35.40
CA TYR A 623 -19.72 -23.76 36.61
C TYR A 623 -19.68 -22.50 37.47
N GLY A 624 -18.79 -21.54 37.16
CA GLY A 624 -18.71 -20.27 37.88
C GLY A 624 -18.17 -20.39 39.31
N GLU A 625 -17.52 -21.52 39.65
CA GLU A 625 -17.03 -21.75 41.00
C GLU A 625 -15.67 -21.06 41.19
N LEU A 626 -15.65 -19.84 41.75
CA LEU A 626 -14.42 -19.11 42.08
C LEU A 626 -13.91 -19.43 43.48
N THR A 627 -12.64 -19.11 43.77
CA THR A 627 -12.18 -19.08 45.17
C THR A 627 -12.91 -17.98 45.95
N PRO A 628 -13.12 -18.14 47.28
CA PRO A 628 -13.83 -17.15 48.08
C PRO A 628 -13.30 -15.72 47.95
N PHE A 629 -11.98 -15.58 47.79
CA PHE A 629 -11.32 -14.29 47.59
C PHE A 629 -11.75 -13.63 46.26
N TRP A 630 -11.75 -14.38 45.16
CA TRP A 630 -12.07 -13.84 43.83
C TRP A 630 -13.58 -13.65 43.62
N GLU A 631 -14.40 -14.50 44.25
CA GLU A 631 -15.85 -14.33 44.34
C GLU A 631 -16.21 -13.00 45.01
N GLU A 632 -15.64 -12.72 46.19
CA GLU A 632 -15.87 -11.46 46.90
C GLU A 632 -15.40 -10.26 46.06
N ARG A 633 -14.30 -10.43 45.32
CA ARG A 633 -13.76 -9.38 44.45
C ARG A 633 -14.67 -9.11 43.25
N LEU A 634 -15.18 -10.14 42.60
CA LEU A 634 -16.13 -10.03 41.51
C LEU A 634 -17.42 -9.32 41.96
N SER A 635 -17.97 -9.73 43.10
CA SER A 635 -19.15 -9.09 43.69
C SER A 635 -18.94 -7.60 43.99
N ARG A 636 -17.73 -7.19 44.40
CA ARG A 636 -17.40 -5.77 44.55
C ARG A 636 -17.41 -5.04 43.21
N TYR A 637 -16.88 -5.65 42.14
CA TYR A 637 -16.93 -5.06 40.81
C TYR A 637 -18.36 -4.92 40.28
N GLU A 638 -19.22 -5.91 40.53
CA GLU A 638 -20.65 -5.85 40.20
C GLU A 638 -21.37 -4.73 40.95
N LYS A 639 -21.16 -4.60 42.27
CA LYS A 639 -21.72 -3.52 43.09
C LYS A 639 -21.27 -2.12 42.63
N MET A 640 -20.07 -2.02 42.05
CA MET A 640 -19.53 -0.79 41.49
C MET A 640 -19.99 -0.54 40.03
N GLY A 641 -20.77 -1.45 39.43
CA GLY A 641 -21.21 -1.36 38.04
C GLY A 641 -20.08 -1.53 37.01
N VAL A 642 -18.98 -2.19 37.40
CA VAL A 642 -17.83 -2.46 36.52
C VAL A 642 -18.05 -3.72 35.69
N VAL A 643 -18.81 -4.68 36.22
CA VAL A 643 -19.20 -5.95 35.58
C VAL A 643 -20.71 -6.13 35.79
N PHE A 644 -21.41 -6.75 34.85
CA PHE A 644 -22.87 -6.92 34.84
C PHE A 644 -23.28 -8.37 34.95
#